data_AF-A0A4U0XJM1-F1
#
_entry.id   AF-A0A4U0XJM1-F1
#
_cell.length_a   1.000
_cell.length_b   1.000
_cell.length_c   1.000
_cell.angle_alpha   90.00
_cell.angle_beta   90.00
_cell.angle_gamma   90.00
#
_symmetry.space_group_name_H-M   'P 1'
#
loop_
_entity.id
_entity.type
_entity.pdbx_description
1 polymer ?
#
loop_
_entity_poly.entity_id
_entity_poly.type
_entity_poly.pdbx_seq_one_letter_code
_entity_poly.pdbx_strand_id
1 'polypeptide(L)'
;MSDFEEDEMDVDAPAVQSAVRFSSDNTNAKGKRSAANLPVEAEDSLPWVEKYRPNTLDDVSGHQDILATINKFVDSNRLPHLLLYGPPGTGKTSTVLALARRIYGNKNMRQMVLELNASDDRGIDVVREQIKTFSSTKQIFSAAPKPGEAASLGGFKLIILDEADAMTSTAQMALRRIMEKYTANTRFCIIANYTHKLSPALLSRCTRFRFSPLKEPDIRRLVDLVIEKEDVHIAPAAVDSLVRLSKGDMRRALNVLQACHASSTPLVAPGEKPPDPKTIKRDLITEETIFDCVAAPHPEDIRIIRDTLLTTPDVTTCLTTINTLKANRGLALADILTALGEELTKLDVPAQTRVLWMEGLAEVEYRLSGGGSETVQTGGVVGVVRNGAELMENGDSPVPDELTLSSSTNSVQIPDTALVVASLEHEDTSWLFEYFPDWSKNVYVVDDPKAALTIPKNKGRESMVYLSYIIDNYDRLPSHILFIHSQRYQWHNDDPDYDGVPLLRNFQHHYLEQQGYVNLRCVWVLGCPAEIHPLDDDKTDTVPVADGDDDGEVDQPRASNFYKDAFAHLFPGVEVPTAVGVSCCAQFAVTKKTVLARPKADYERYREWLIDTPLSDALSGRIMEYSWHMIFGQNAQHCPRAEDCYCNVFGLCDLTCEREDSCEGRNEDRPSDVDPCSLRRYDAHCKGTHDPQMAALIAPARVERPYRKLQSKSTAAPALAPVDRQVDYLPASAVLDLDAGTCAVRDDEMEDVPLAPMALRSAAGIDRVDACGFRAR
;
A
#
# COMPACT_ATOMS: atom_id res chain seq x y z
N MET A 1 -24.96 7.66 -63.57
CA MET A 1 -26.13 8.42 -63.09
C MET A 1 -25.58 9.45 -62.13
N SER A 2 -25.54 10.74 -62.44
CA SER A 2 -26.59 11.66 -62.96
C SER A 2 -27.59 12.06 -61.87
N ASP A 3 -27.81 13.34 -61.56
CA ASP A 3 -27.14 14.59 -61.99
C ASP A 3 -27.35 15.70 -60.93
N PHE A 4 -26.73 16.85 -61.21
CA PHE A 4 -27.11 18.25 -60.92
C PHE A 4 -28.64 18.51 -60.75
N GLU A 5 -29.16 19.61 -60.20
CA GLU A 5 -28.76 21.05 -60.24
C GLU A 5 -28.62 21.66 -58.80
N GLU A 6 -27.98 22.81 -58.48
CA GLU A 6 -27.93 24.17 -59.11
C GLU A 6 -29.32 24.86 -59.04
N ASP A 7 -29.55 26.13 -58.64
CA ASP A 7 -28.90 27.45 -58.84
C ASP A 7 -29.36 28.48 -57.74
N GLU A 8 -28.90 29.75 -57.61
CA GLU A 8 -27.60 30.46 -57.81
C GLU A 8 -27.74 31.97 -57.36
N MET A 9 -26.75 32.85 -57.68
CA MET A 9 -26.76 34.34 -57.67
C MET A 9 -26.77 35.08 -56.30
N ASP A 10 -26.04 36.18 -56.00
CA ASP A 10 -24.98 37.03 -56.64
C ASP A 10 -24.39 37.97 -55.49
N VAL A 11 -23.32 38.80 -55.49
CA VAL A 11 -22.38 39.41 -56.48
C VAL A 11 -20.98 39.67 -55.86
N ASP A 12 -19.96 39.80 -56.73
CA ASP A 12 -18.64 40.49 -56.66
C ASP A 12 -18.03 41.13 -55.37
N ALA A 13 -16.84 40.59 -55.01
CA ALA A 13 -15.50 41.25 -54.90
C ALA A 13 -15.21 42.45 -53.93
N PRO A 14 -13.92 42.78 -53.62
CA PRO A 14 -12.66 42.01 -53.65
C PRO A 14 -11.97 41.89 -52.26
N ALA A 15 -10.78 41.28 -52.19
CA ALA A 15 -10.09 40.93 -50.95
C ALA A 15 -9.49 42.10 -50.12
N VAL A 16 -9.64 42.05 -48.80
CA VAL A 16 -8.99 42.94 -47.82
C VAL A 16 -8.47 42.13 -46.61
N GLN A 17 -7.34 42.55 -46.03
CA GLN A 17 -6.74 41.95 -44.85
C GLN A 17 -7.54 42.29 -43.57
N SER A 18 -7.88 41.29 -42.76
CA SER A 18 -8.17 41.49 -41.34
C SER A 18 -7.65 40.33 -40.49
N ALA A 19 -6.79 40.64 -39.52
CA ALA A 19 -6.29 39.63 -38.60
C ALA A 19 -7.36 39.26 -37.58
N VAL A 20 -7.52 37.97 -37.29
CA VAL A 20 -8.37 37.49 -36.19
C VAL A 20 -7.77 37.98 -34.87
N ARG A 21 -8.29 39.10 -34.36
CA ARG A 21 -7.94 39.62 -33.04
C ARG A 21 -8.52 38.68 -31.99
N PHE A 22 -7.66 38.05 -31.19
CA PHE A 22 -8.09 37.50 -29.91
C PHE A 22 -8.62 38.67 -29.06
N SER A 23 -9.90 38.62 -28.69
CA SER A 23 -10.50 39.67 -27.85
C SER A 23 -9.88 39.65 -26.46
N SER A 24 -9.27 40.76 -26.07
CA SER A 24 -8.68 40.98 -24.74
C SER A 24 -9.69 41.44 -23.69
N ASP A 25 -10.98 41.55 -24.06
CA ASP A 25 -11.99 42.23 -23.26
C ASP A 25 -13.19 41.32 -22.96
N ASN A 26 -13.08 40.56 -21.87
CA ASN A 26 -14.23 40.04 -21.13
C ASN A 26 -13.91 39.89 -19.64
N THR A 27 -13.83 41.02 -18.93
CA THR A 27 -13.53 41.07 -17.49
C THR A 27 -14.74 40.71 -16.62
N ASN A 28 -15.30 39.51 -16.76
CA ASN A 28 -16.22 38.93 -15.77
C ASN A 28 -16.37 37.40 -15.90
N ALA A 29 -15.41 36.66 -15.32
CA ALA A 29 -15.56 35.24 -15.01
C ALA A 29 -14.75 34.88 -13.75
N LYS A 30 -15.30 34.02 -12.89
CA LYS A 30 -14.61 33.52 -11.69
C LYS A 30 -13.56 32.48 -12.09
N GLY A 31 -12.28 32.82 -11.99
CA GLY A 31 -11.16 31.90 -12.16
C GLY A 31 -10.02 32.24 -11.18
N LYS A 32 -9.35 31.21 -10.64
CA LYS A 32 -8.26 31.35 -9.65
C LYS A 32 -7.16 32.27 -10.22
N ARG A 33 -6.96 33.46 -9.64
CA ARG A 33 -5.88 34.39 -10.06
C ARG A 33 -4.53 33.84 -9.60
N SER A 34 -3.62 33.59 -10.54
CA SER A 34 -2.22 33.29 -10.21
C SER A 34 -1.59 34.47 -9.45
N ALA A 35 -1.02 34.19 -8.27
CA ALA A 35 -0.64 35.20 -7.27
C ALA A 35 0.37 36.27 -7.73
N ALA A 36 1.10 36.02 -8.82
CA ALA A 36 2.18 36.89 -9.31
C ALA A 36 1.78 38.28 -9.85
N ASN A 37 0.53 38.74 -9.65
CA ASN A 37 0.02 40.08 -9.97
C ASN A 37 -1.19 40.39 -9.05
N LEU A 38 -0.92 40.61 -7.75
CA LEU A 38 -1.86 41.19 -6.79
C LEU A 38 -1.44 42.64 -6.49
N PRO A 39 -2.36 43.55 -6.09
CA PRO A 39 -1.97 44.83 -5.52
C PRO A 39 -1.30 44.60 -4.15
N VAL A 40 -0.35 45.45 -3.78
CA VAL A 40 0.46 45.31 -2.55
C VAL A 40 -0.41 45.16 -1.29
N GLU A 41 -1.52 45.89 -1.21
CA GLU A 41 -2.51 45.82 -0.12
C GLU A 41 -3.16 44.42 0.05
N ALA A 42 -3.11 43.57 -0.98
CA ALA A 42 -3.61 42.19 -0.94
C ALA A 42 -2.49 41.17 -0.65
N GLU A 43 -1.21 41.49 -0.83
CA GLU A 43 -0.10 40.58 -0.54
C GLU A 43 0.04 40.33 0.98
N ASP A 44 -0.22 41.35 1.82
CA ASP A 44 -0.29 41.20 3.27
C ASP A 44 -1.54 40.45 3.77
N SER A 45 -2.53 40.19 2.90
CA SER A 45 -3.71 39.38 3.22
C SER A 45 -3.54 37.88 2.94
N LEU A 46 -2.41 37.47 2.36
CA LEU A 46 -2.15 36.08 2.01
C LEU A 46 -1.75 35.24 3.24
N PRO A 47 -2.23 33.99 3.37
CA PRO A 47 -1.70 33.04 4.34
C PRO A 47 -0.18 32.90 4.21
N TRP A 48 0.53 32.76 5.33
CA TRP A 48 2.00 32.72 5.34
C TRP A 48 2.58 31.55 4.53
N VAL A 49 1.85 30.44 4.41
CA VAL A 49 2.15 29.32 3.49
C VAL A 49 2.30 29.77 2.03
N GLU A 50 1.53 30.76 1.58
CA GLU A 50 1.59 31.31 0.23
C GLU A 50 2.51 32.53 0.14
N LYS A 51 2.46 33.44 1.14
CA LYS A 51 3.35 34.62 1.26
C LYS A 51 4.83 34.22 1.25
N TYR A 52 5.16 33.08 1.87
CA TYR A 52 6.51 32.51 1.97
C TYR A 52 6.74 31.29 1.07
N ARG A 53 5.89 31.04 0.05
CA ARG A 53 6.10 29.97 -0.93
C ARG A 53 7.41 30.22 -1.72
N PRO A 54 8.35 29.26 -1.78
CA PRO A 54 9.61 29.40 -2.53
C PRO A 54 9.43 29.92 -3.97
N ASN A 55 10.22 30.93 -4.34
CA ASN A 55 10.17 31.55 -5.64
C ASN A 55 11.22 30.99 -6.60
N THR A 56 12.45 30.83 -6.11
CA THR A 56 13.57 30.17 -6.77
C THR A 56 13.77 28.74 -6.23
N LEU A 57 14.69 27.97 -6.84
CA LEU A 57 15.05 26.65 -6.32
C LEU A 57 15.98 26.74 -5.10
N ASP A 58 16.68 27.85 -4.93
CA ASP A 58 17.62 28.08 -3.84
C ASP A 58 16.90 28.51 -2.53
N ASP A 59 15.67 29.01 -2.65
CA ASP A 59 14.73 29.25 -1.54
C ASP A 59 14.18 27.95 -0.91
N VAL A 60 14.33 26.80 -1.57
CA VAL A 60 13.80 25.51 -1.08
C VAL A 60 14.75 24.92 -0.02
N SER A 61 14.29 24.86 1.23
CA SER A 61 15.00 24.17 2.32
C SER A 61 14.91 22.64 2.17
N GLY A 62 15.91 21.91 2.71
CA GLY A 62 16.05 20.47 2.56
C GLY A 62 16.48 20.02 1.16
N HIS A 63 16.49 18.70 0.95
CA HIS A 63 16.59 18.00 -0.35
C HIS A 63 17.67 18.47 -1.36
N GLN A 64 18.80 19.00 -0.88
CA GLN A 64 19.82 19.63 -1.73
C GLN A 64 20.37 18.69 -2.82
N ASP A 65 20.51 17.39 -2.56
CA ASP A 65 20.95 16.39 -3.56
C ASP A 65 19.96 16.24 -4.73
N ILE A 66 18.65 16.34 -4.43
CA ILE A 66 17.57 16.31 -5.42
C ILE A 66 17.60 17.59 -6.26
N LEU A 67 17.70 18.75 -5.61
CA LEU A 67 17.76 20.05 -6.28
C LEU A 67 19.01 20.16 -7.17
N ALA A 68 20.17 19.71 -6.69
CA ALA A 68 21.41 19.65 -7.47
C ALA A 68 21.30 18.70 -8.68
N THR A 69 20.57 17.59 -8.54
CA THR A 69 20.33 16.64 -9.65
C THR A 69 19.36 17.21 -10.68
N ILE A 70 18.27 17.85 -10.24
CA ILE A 70 17.31 18.54 -11.13
C ILE A 70 18.02 19.69 -11.88
N ASN A 71 18.83 20.50 -11.20
CA ASN A 71 19.62 21.57 -11.82
C ASN A 71 20.53 21.02 -12.92
N LYS A 72 21.27 19.93 -12.68
CA LYS A 72 22.09 19.27 -13.72
C LYS A 72 21.27 18.82 -14.95
N PHE A 73 20.02 18.39 -14.77
CA PHE A 73 19.14 18.02 -15.89
C PHE A 73 18.57 19.24 -16.66
N VAL A 74 18.37 20.38 -15.98
CA VAL A 74 18.04 21.66 -16.64
C VAL A 74 19.24 22.18 -17.43
N ASP A 75 20.40 22.27 -16.80
CA ASP A 75 21.58 22.91 -17.36
C ASP A 75 22.19 22.10 -18.52
N SER A 76 21.93 20.79 -18.57
CA SER A 76 22.23 19.92 -19.72
C SER A 76 21.12 19.86 -20.78
N ASN A 77 20.02 20.59 -20.59
CA ASN A 77 18.82 20.62 -21.46
C ASN A 77 18.26 19.21 -21.77
N ARG A 78 18.23 18.33 -20.76
CA ARG A 78 17.83 16.92 -20.88
C ARG A 78 16.76 16.50 -19.87
N LEU A 79 16.04 17.46 -19.28
CA LEU A 79 15.03 17.25 -18.24
C LEU A 79 14.01 16.14 -18.62
N PRO A 80 14.04 14.97 -17.94
CA PRO A 80 13.11 13.87 -18.23
C PRO A 80 11.68 14.21 -17.75
N HIS A 81 10.74 13.28 -17.92
CA HIS A 81 9.50 13.36 -17.13
C HIS A 81 9.84 13.14 -15.66
N LEU A 82 9.32 13.96 -14.75
CA LEU A 82 9.64 13.91 -13.33
C LEU A 82 8.44 13.37 -12.55
N LEU A 83 8.70 12.56 -11.51
CA LEU A 83 7.74 12.22 -10.47
C LEU A 83 8.30 12.66 -9.12
N LEU A 84 7.67 13.65 -8.49
CA LEU A 84 8.01 14.13 -7.15
C LEU A 84 7.00 13.56 -6.15
N TYR A 85 7.45 12.73 -5.22
CA TYR A 85 6.56 12.02 -4.30
C TYR A 85 7.07 12.01 -2.86
N GLY A 86 6.15 11.90 -1.90
CA GLY A 86 6.45 11.93 -0.46
C GLY A 86 5.37 12.62 0.37
N PRO A 87 5.58 12.82 1.68
CA PRO A 87 4.60 13.43 2.59
C PRO A 87 4.13 14.85 2.17
N PRO A 88 3.00 15.34 2.71
CA PRO A 88 2.62 16.76 2.58
C PRO A 88 3.68 17.70 3.20
N GLY A 89 3.59 19.00 2.90
CA GLY A 89 4.48 20.02 3.46
C GLY A 89 5.93 20.06 2.95
N THR A 90 6.42 18.98 2.35
CA THR A 90 7.82 18.77 1.91
C THR A 90 8.27 19.62 0.70
N GLY A 91 7.45 20.57 0.22
CA GLY A 91 7.85 21.51 -0.84
C GLY A 91 7.81 20.98 -2.29
N LYS A 92 7.20 19.81 -2.54
CA LYS A 92 7.07 19.19 -3.89
C LYS A 92 6.58 20.19 -4.95
N THR A 93 5.37 20.75 -4.80
CA THR A 93 4.76 21.72 -5.73
C THR A 93 5.60 22.98 -5.88
N SER A 94 6.12 23.53 -4.77
CA SER A 94 6.99 24.70 -4.77
C SER A 94 8.25 24.47 -5.62
N THR A 95 8.83 23.28 -5.54
CA THR A 95 10.00 22.88 -6.34
C THR A 95 9.69 22.86 -7.83
N VAL A 96 8.55 22.27 -8.25
CA VAL A 96 8.16 22.25 -9.68
C VAL A 96 7.85 23.65 -10.20
N LEU A 97 7.19 24.50 -9.41
CA LEU A 97 6.90 25.89 -9.80
C LEU A 97 8.17 26.74 -9.90
N ALA A 98 9.10 26.61 -8.96
CA ALA A 98 10.41 27.26 -9.02
C ALA A 98 11.25 26.77 -10.22
N LEU A 99 11.24 25.47 -10.49
CA LEU A 99 11.85 24.87 -11.68
C LEU A 99 11.27 25.44 -12.97
N ALA A 100 9.94 25.55 -13.06
CA ALA A 100 9.24 26.12 -14.21
C ALA A 100 9.59 27.61 -14.40
N ARG A 101 9.70 28.40 -13.32
CA ARG A 101 10.18 29.78 -13.37
C ARG A 101 11.63 29.88 -13.86
N ARG A 102 12.53 28.99 -13.42
CA ARG A 102 13.94 28.93 -13.90
C ARG A 102 14.04 28.61 -15.40
N ILE A 103 13.22 27.69 -15.91
CA ILE A 103 13.27 27.25 -17.31
C ILE A 103 12.68 28.29 -18.28
N TYR A 104 11.50 28.85 -17.98
CA TYR A 104 10.75 29.69 -18.93
C TYR A 104 10.76 31.18 -18.60
N GLY A 105 11.05 31.56 -17.35
CA GLY A 105 10.90 32.91 -16.84
C GLY A 105 9.42 33.33 -16.67
N ASN A 106 9.19 34.30 -15.78
CA ASN A 106 7.85 34.75 -15.38
C ASN A 106 6.95 35.22 -16.55
N LYS A 107 7.54 35.68 -17.67
CA LYS A 107 6.81 36.13 -18.86
C LYS A 107 6.22 34.99 -19.70
N ASN A 108 6.97 33.89 -19.87
CA ASN A 108 6.56 32.81 -20.77
C ASN A 108 5.86 31.65 -20.03
N MET A 109 5.91 31.63 -18.69
CA MET A 109 5.31 30.60 -17.85
C MET A 109 3.85 30.30 -18.22
N ARG A 110 3.00 31.31 -18.39
CA ARG A 110 1.57 31.16 -18.78
C ARG A 110 1.32 30.58 -20.18
N GLN A 111 2.35 30.48 -21.03
CA GLN A 111 2.24 29.96 -22.41
C GLN A 111 2.93 28.59 -22.57
N MET A 112 3.97 28.33 -21.76
CA MET A 112 4.80 27.13 -21.83
C MET A 112 4.54 26.11 -20.72
N VAL A 113 3.79 26.50 -19.67
CA VAL A 113 3.44 25.64 -18.53
C VAL A 113 1.92 25.51 -18.45
N LEU A 114 1.43 24.27 -18.40
CA LEU A 114 0.04 23.94 -18.05
C LEU A 114 0.03 23.32 -16.65
N GLU A 115 -0.57 24.02 -15.68
CA GLU A 115 -0.80 23.54 -14.32
C GLU A 115 -2.22 22.98 -14.20
N LEU A 116 -2.34 21.74 -13.72
CA LEU A 116 -3.61 21.10 -13.41
C LEU A 116 -3.49 20.41 -12.05
N ASN A 117 -4.31 20.82 -11.08
CA ASN A 117 -4.62 19.92 -9.98
C ASN A 117 -5.59 18.84 -10.49
N ALA A 118 -5.28 17.58 -10.24
CA ALA A 118 -6.09 16.42 -10.58
C ALA A 118 -7.37 16.28 -9.73
N SER A 119 -7.41 16.86 -8.53
CA SER A 119 -8.57 16.81 -7.62
C SER A 119 -9.66 17.86 -7.93
N ASP A 120 -9.38 18.88 -8.76
CA ASP A 120 -10.40 19.82 -9.25
C ASP A 120 -11.38 19.07 -10.19
N ASP A 121 -12.62 18.84 -9.71
CA ASP A 121 -13.72 18.10 -10.35
C ASP A 121 -14.10 18.64 -11.74
N ARG A 122 -13.39 18.13 -12.76
CA ARG A 122 -13.51 18.58 -14.16
C ARG A 122 -13.76 17.44 -15.15
N GLY A 123 -13.88 16.21 -14.67
CA GLY A 123 -14.09 15.02 -15.49
C GLY A 123 -12.84 14.53 -16.26
N ILE A 124 -12.78 13.22 -16.46
CA ILE A 124 -11.63 12.51 -17.04
C ILE A 124 -11.28 13.03 -18.45
N ASP A 125 -12.29 13.22 -19.31
CA ASP A 125 -12.06 13.61 -20.70
C ASP A 125 -11.65 15.07 -20.88
N VAL A 126 -12.06 15.99 -20.00
CA VAL A 126 -11.62 17.40 -20.07
C VAL A 126 -10.14 17.51 -19.72
N VAL A 127 -9.69 16.81 -18.68
CA VAL A 127 -8.26 16.74 -18.32
C VAL A 127 -7.45 16.14 -19.48
N ARG A 128 -7.93 15.01 -20.02
CA ARG A 128 -7.33 14.32 -21.18
C ARG A 128 -7.26 15.22 -22.42
N GLU A 129 -8.31 15.97 -22.75
CA GLU A 129 -8.37 16.82 -23.93
C GLU A 129 -7.57 18.11 -23.77
N GLN A 130 -7.57 18.75 -22.59
CA GLN A 130 -6.72 19.92 -22.33
C GLN A 130 -5.23 19.56 -22.47
N ILE A 131 -4.80 18.44 -21.87
CA ILE A 131 -3.42 17.93 -21.96
C ILE A 131 -3.07 17.54 -23.40
N LYS A 132 -3.94 16.81 -24.11
CA LYS A 132 -3.79 16.44 -25.53
C LYS A 132 -3.66 17.67 -26.43
N THR A 133 -4.50 18.69 -26.24
CA THR A 133 -4.50 19.93 -27.02
C THR A 133 -3.24 20.75 -26.76
N PHE A 134 -2.89 20.95 -25.48
CA PHE A 134 -1.67 21.66 -25.11
C PHE A 134 -0.41 20.97 -25.64
N SER A 135 -0.36 19.64 -25.61
CA SER A 135 0.75 18.83 -26.15
C SER A 135 0.83 18.82 -27.68
N SER A 136 -0.30 18.98 -28.38
CA SER A 136 -0.36 18.94 -29.85
C SER A 136 -0.12 20.29 -30.53
N THR A 137 -0.51 21.41 -29.88
CA THR A 137 -0.28 22.77 -30.41
C THR A 137 1.22 23.05 -30.52
N LYS A 138 1.74 23.10 -31.75
CA LYS A 138 3.14 23.48 -32.04
C LYS A 138 3.49 24.86 -31.48
N GLN A 139 4.77 25.08 -31.18
CA GLN A 139 5.26 26.35 -30.66
C GLN A 139 5.08 27.47 -31.70
N ILE A 140 4.32 28.51 -31.33
CA ILE A 140 4.13 29.72 -32.15
C ILE A 140 5.32 30.68 -31.99
N PHE A 141 6.02 30.61 -30.84
CA PHE A 141 7.13 31.50 -30.48
C PHE A 141 8.48 30.77 -30.41
N SER A 142 8.85 30.07 -31.50
CA SER A 142 10.26 29.78 -31.77
C SER A 142 10.96 31.07 -32.24
N ALA A 143 11.15 32.02 -31.31
CA ALA A 143 11.98 33.19 -31.55
C ALA A 143 13.41 32.70 -31.80
N ALA A 144 13.89 32.83 -33.04
CA ALA A 144 15.23 32.39 -33.41
C ALA A 144 16.27 33.11 -32.52
N PRO A 145 17.21 32.38 -31.89
CA PRO A 145 18.16 32.99 -30.98
C PRO A 145 19.04 33.98 -31.74
N LYS A 146 19.20 35.19 -31.19
CA LYS A 146 20.18 36.14 -31.73
C LYS A 146 21.59 35.59 -31.51
N PRO A 147 22.49 35.66 -32.49
CA PRO A 147 23.85 35.18 -32.33
C PRO A 147 24.56 35.97 -31.23
N GLY A 148 24.76 35.34 -30.07
CA GLY A 148 25.33 35.95 -28.86
C GLY A 148 24.51 35.74 -27.58
N GLU A 149 23.21 35.42 -27.68
CA GLU A 149 22.42 35.02 -26.51
C GLU A 149 22.56 33.51 -26.23
N ALA A 150 22.52 33.11 -24.96
CA ALA A 150 22.55 31.71 -24.57
C ALA A 150 21.33 30.96 -25.12
N ALA A 151 21.53 29.71 -25.59
CA ALA A 151 20.46 28.90 -26.16
C ALA A 151 19.29 28.74 -25.16
N SER A 152 18.06 28.97 -25.64
CA SER A 152 16.88 28.99 -24.77
C SER A 152 16.62 27.61 -24.13
N LEU A 153 16.64 27.58 -22.80
CA LEU A 153 16.51 26.37 -21.96
C LEU A 153 15.14 25.67 -22.03
N GLY A 154 14.22 26.14 -22.87
CA GLY A 154 12.81 25.74 -22.92
C GLY A 154 12.35 25.28 -24.31
N GLY A 155 13.10 24.37 -24.95
CA GLY A 155 12.73 23.81 -26.26
C GLY A 155 11.49 22.88 -26.24
N PHE A 156 10.98 22.56 -25.05
CA PHE A 156 9.80 21.74 -24.79
C PHE A 156 8.75 22.53 -23.99
N LYS A 157 7.51 22.04 -23.91
CA LYS A 157 6.49 22.53 -22.97
C LYS A 157 6.52 21.73 -21.66
N LEU A 158 6.03 22.32 -20.57
CA LEU A 158 5.86 21.65 -19.28
C LEU A 158 4.37 21.44 -18.96
N ILE A 159 4.02 20.26 -18.48
CA ILE A 159 2.71 19.99 -17.86
C ILE A 159 2.96 19.58 -16.41
N ILE A 160 2.32 20.28 -15.47
CA ILE A 160 2.38 19.99 -14.04
C ILE A 160 1.04 19.37 -13.66
N LEU A 161 1.08 18.13 -13.16
CA LEU A 161 -0.07 17.43 -12.61
C LEU A 161 0.15 17.30 -11.11
N ASP A 162 -0.58 18.09 -10.32
CA ASP A 162 -0.55 17.99 -8.86
C ASP A 162 -1.67 17.08 -8.35
N GLU A 163 -1.45 16.48 -7.17
CA GLU A 163 -2.32 15.48 -6.52
C GLU A 163 -2.70 14.32 -7.47
N ALA A 164 -1.75 13.86 -8.28
CA ALA A 164 -2.00 12.84 -9.31
C ALA A 164 -2.40 11.46 -8.74
N ASP A 165 -2.16 11.23 -7.45
CA ASP A 165 -2.67 10.08 -6.68
C ASP A 165 -4.17 10.16 -6.34
N ALA A 166 -4.85 11.26 -6.70
CA ALA A 166 -6.31 11.36 -6.76
C ALA A 166 -6.89 11.07 -8.17
N MET A 167 -6.06 10.80 -9.19
CA MET A 167 -6.55 10.46 -10.54
C MET A 167 -7.03 9.01 -10.61
N THR A 168 -8.21 8.80 -11.19
CA THR A 168 -8.71 7.45 -11.52
C THR A 168 -7.73 6.68 -12.41
N SER A 169 -7.68 5.36 -12.24
CA SER A 169 -6.85 4.43 -13.02
C SER A 169 -6.99 4.64 -14.53
N THR A 170 -8.24 4.75 -15.03
CA THR A 170 -8.58 5.06 -16.43
C THR A 170 -7.94 6.36 -16.94
N ALA A 171 -7.96 7.43 -16.14
CA ALA A 171 -7.35 8.70 -16.49
C ALA A 171 -5.81 8.59 -16.57
N GLN A 172 -5.20 7.87 -15.62
CA GLN A 172 -3.76 7.59 -15.63
C GLN A 172 -3.33 6.75 -16.85
N MET A 173 -4.10 5.73 -17.23
CA MET A 173 -3.85 4.94 -18.43
C MET A 173 -4.00 5.77 -19.72
N ALA A 174 -4.94 6.72 -19.76
CA ALA A 174 -5.06 7.66 -20.87
C ALA A 174 -3.84 8.59 -20.98
N LEU A 175 -3.29 9.07 -19.86
CA LEU A 175 -2.08 9.90 -19.82
C LEU A 175 -0.85 9.19 -20.41
N ARG A 176 -0.64 7.90 -20.09
CA ARG A 176 0.49 7.08 -20.60
C ARG A 176 0.70 7.28 -22.11
N ARG A 177 -0.36 7.12 -22.91
CA ARG A 177 -0.31 7.20 -24.38
C ARG A 177 -0.02 8.63 -24.88
N ILE A 178 -0.39 9.66 -24.11
CA ILE A 178 -0.09 11.06 -24.40
C ILE A 178 1.39 11.35 -24.09
N MET A 179 1.90 10.90 -22.95
CA MET A 179 3.31 11.02 -22.57
C MET A 179 4.22 10.38 -23.62
N GLU A 180 3.95 9.11 -23.98
CA GLU A 180 4.66 8.39 -25.04
C GLU A 180 4.67 9.16 -26.36
N LYS A 181 3.50 9.62 -26.83
CA LYS A 181 3.36 10.27 -28.15
C LYS A 181 4.01 11.66 -28.23
N TYR A 182 4.09 12.41 -27.14
CA TYR A 182 4.52 13.81 -27.15
C TYR A 182 5.81 14.11 -26.37
N THR A 183 6.53 13.09 -25.87
CA THR A 183 7.77 13.24 -25.07
C THR A 183 8.88 14.09 -25.72
N ALA A 184 8.92 14.16 -27.06
CA ALA A 184 9.83 15.02 -27.81
C ALA A 184 9.52 16.52 -27.63
N ASN A 185 8.24 16.90 -27.50
CA ASN A 185 7.78 18.30 -27.48
C ASN A 185 7.33 18.76 -26.08
N THR A 186 6.98 17.83 -25.19
CA THR A 186 6.35 18.09 -23.90
C THR A 186 6.99 17.22 -22.81
N ARG A 187 7.23 17.80 -21.63
CA ARG A 187 7.68 17.09 -20.43
C ARG A 187 6.63 17.22 -19.33
N PHE A 188 6.40 16.13 -18.62
CA PHE A 188 5.45 16.04 -17.52
C PHE A 188 6.20 16.10 -16.19
N CYS A 189 5.67 16.85 -15.22
CA CYS A 189 6.02 16.79 -13.82
C CYS A 189 4.78 16.33 -13.06
N ILE A 190 4.83 15.11 -12.57
CA ILE A 190 3.78 14.48 -11.77
C ILE A 190 4.14 14.70 -10.30
N ILE A 191 3.19 15.15 -9.49
CA ILE A 191 3.32 15.27 -8.04
C ILE A 191 2.26 14.36 -7.40
N ALA A 192 2.67 13.60 -6.39
CA ALA A 192 1.78 12.74 -5.63
C ALA A 192 2.23 12.65 -4.16
N ASN A 193 1.34 12.23 -3.26
CA ASN A 193 1.73 11.83 -1.91
C ASN A 193 2.08 10.34 -1.87
N TYR A 194 1.26 9.49 -2.49
CA TYR A 194 1.36 8.04 -2.47
C TYR A 194 1.71 7.45 -3.85
N THR A 195 2.81 6.69 -3.94
CA THR A 195 3.20 6.05 -5.21
C THR A 195 2.45 4.78 -5.55
N HIS A 196 1.83 4.10 -4.58
CA HIS A 196 1.03 2.90 -4.86
C HIS A 196 -0.27 3.23 -5.61
N LYS A 197 -0.81 4.46 -5.42
CA LYS A 197 -1.97 4.96 -6.17
C LYS A 197 -1.64 5.40 -7.61
N LEU A 198 -0.37 5.29 -8.03
CA LEU A 198 0.06 5.61 -9.38
C LEU A 198 0.36 4.32 -10.16
N SER A 199 -0.31 4.16 -11.30
CA SER A 199 -0.14 3.00 -12.18
C SER A 199 1.33 2.77 -12.56
N PRO A 200 1.82 1.50 -12.58
CA PRO A 200 3.20 1.18 -12.96
C PRO A 200 3.60 1.71 -14.35
N ALA A 201 2.62 1.91 -15.24
CA ALA A 201 2.81 2.53 -16.55
C ALA A 201 3.25 4.00 -16.48
N LEU A 202 2.77 4.80 -15.52
CA LEU A 202 3.27 6.17 -15.28
C LEU A 202 4.61 6.16 -14.56
N LEU A 203 4.74 5.31 -13.51
CA LEU A 203 5.97 5.21 -12.71
C LEU A 203 7.20 4.87 -13.57
N SER A 204 7.07 3.93 -14.51
CA SER A 204 8.14 3.50 -15.42
C SER A 204 8.56 4.54 -16.47
N ARG A 205 7.78 5.62 -16.66
CA ARG A 205 8.05 6.70 -17.64
C ARG A 205 8.64 7.96 -17.01
N CYS A 206 8.84 7.99 -15.68
CA CYS A 206 9.28 9.16 -14.95
C CYS A 206 10.56 8.90 -14.13
N THR A 207 11.48 9.87 -14.12
CA THR A 207 12.56 9.91 -13.12
C THR A 207 11.97 10.29 -11.77
N ARG A 208 12.15 9.40 -10.79
CA ARG A 208 11.48 9.45 -9.48
C ARG A 208 12.35 10.18 -8.45
N PHE A 209 11.78 11.15 -7.75
CA PHE A 209 12.42 11.91 -6.67
C PHE A 209 11.58 11.81 -5.39
N ARG A 210 12.15 11.16 -4.36
CA ARG A 210 11.50 10.98 -3.06
C ARG A 210 11.82 12.15 -2.13
N PHE A 211 10.80 12.93 -1.80
CA PHE A 211 10.84 13.93 -0.76
C PHE A 211 10.57 13.23 0.58
N SER A 212 11.58 13.14 1.44
CA SER A 212 11.39 12.75 2.84
C SER A 212 10.69 13.87 3.64
N PRO A 213 10.21 13.62 4.87
CA PRO A 213 10.00 14.71 5.83
C PRO A 213 11.23 15.63 5.90
N LEU A 214 10.99 16.92 6.10
CA LEU A 214 12.08 17.90 6.29
C LEU A 214 12.75 17.70 7.65
N LYS A 215 14.05 18.00 7.74
CA LYS A 215 14.78 17.93 9.01
C LYS A 215 14.48 19.16 9.86
N GLU A 216 14.51 18.99 11.18
CA GLU A 216 14.31 20.09 12.15
C GLU A 216 15.12 21.37 11.81
N PRO A 217 16.44 21.33 11.51
CA PRO A 217 17.20 22.53 11.12
C PRO A 217 16.74 23.18 9.79
N ASP A 218 16.24 22.41 8.81
CA ASP A 218 15.72 22.94 7.54
C ASP A 218 14.42 23.74 7.75
N ILE A 219 13.59 23.28 8.69
CA ILE A 219 12.33 23.92 9.11
C ILE A 219 12.64 25.15 9.98
N ARG A 220 13.49 24.98 11.00
CA ARG A 220 13.96 26.04 11.91
C ARG A 220 14.44 27.26 11.13
N ARG A 221 15.29 27.07 10.10
CA ARG A 221 15.77 28.14 9.20
C ARG A 221 14.66 28.96 8.55
N LEU A 222 13.54 28.33 8.17
CA LEU A 222 12.40 29.03 7.56
C LEU A 222 11.48 29.65 8.62
N VAL A 223 11.33 29.02 9.78
CA VAL A 223 10.55 29.56 10.90
C VAL A 223 11.21 30.83 11.44
N ASP A 224 12.53 30.82 11.69
CA ASP A 224 13.27 32.02 12.13
C ASP A 224 13.16 33.17 11.10
N LEU A 225 13.27 32.88 9.80
CA LEU A 225 13.09 33.86 8.72
C LEU A 225 11.70 34.53 8.72
N VAL A 226 10.65 33.81 9.11
CA VAL A 226 9.29 34.35 9.21
C VAL A 226 9.09 35.11 10.53
N ILE A 227 9.69 34.63 11.63
CA ILE A 227 9.72 35.33 12.92
C ILE A 227 10.35 36.73 12.76
N GLU A 228 11.50 36.83 12.09
CA GLU A 228 12.19 38.10 11.82
C GLU A 228 11.39 39.07 10.92
N LYS A 229 10.59 38.55 9.98
CA LYS A 229 9.87 39.37 8.99
C LYS A 229 8.47 39.82 9.40
N GLU A 230 7.78 39.02 10.21
CA GLU A 230 6.41 39.32 10.68
C GLU A 230 6.40 39.81 12.16
N ASP A 231 7.59 40.04 12.76
CA ASP A 231 7.81 40.52 14.15
C ASP A 231 7.12 39.63 15.21
N VAL A 232 7.35 38.32 15.10
CA VAL A 232 6.63 37.31 15.90
C VAL A 232 7.23 37.19 17.29
N HIS A 233 6.46 37.57 18.31
CA HIS A 233 6.87 37.53 19.71
C HIS A 233 6.72 36.11 20.29
N ILE A 234 7.72 35.24 20.09
CA ILE A 234 7.71 33.83 20.48
C ILE A 234 8.90 33.42 21.36
N ALA A 235 8.66 32.56 22.36
CA ALA A 235 9.71 32.02 23.23
C ALA A 235 10.56 30.95 22.51
N PRO A 236 11.89 30.85 22.73
CA PRO A 236 12.75 29.88 22.02
C PRO A 236 12.28 28.43 22.11
N ALA A 237 11.87 27.96 23.30
CA ALA A 237 11.35 26.61 23.50
C ALA A 237 10.04 26.34 22.74
N ALA A 238 9.20 27.38 22.55
CA ALA A 238 8.00 27.28 21.74
C ALA A 238 8.32 27.12 20.24
N VAL A 239 9.43 27.72 19.75
CA VAL A 239 9.92 27.48 18.39
C VAL A 239 10.39 26.02 18.23
N ASP A 240 11.13 25.49 19.20
CA ASP A 240 11.65 24.12 19.13
C ASP A 240 10.52 23.08 19.22
N SER A 241 9.52 23.28 20.09
CA SER A 241 8.32 22.42 20.13
C SER A 241 7.41 22.61 18.92
N LEU A 242 7.32 23.79 18.29
CA LEU A 242 6.67 23.97 16.99
C LEU A 242 7.36 23.15 15.89
N VAL A 243 8.69 23.21 15.82
CA VAL A 243 9.49 22.42 14.86
C VAL A 243 9.26 20.92 15.07
N ARG A 244 9.27 20.44 16.32
CA ARG A 244 8.99 19.04 16.67
C ARG A 244 7.56 18.61 16.31
N LEU A 245 6.55 19.39 16.68
CA LEU A 245 5.13 19.12 16.40
C LEU A 245 4.78 19.21 14.90
N SER A 246 5.61 19.87 14.08
CA SER A 246 5.46 19.86 12.63
C SER A 246 5.61 18.46 12.01
N LYS A 247 6.34 17.54 12.67
CA LYS A 247 6.72 16.21 12.18
C LYS A 247 7.27 16.20 10.73
N GLY A 248 7.93 17.29 10.32
CA GLY A 248 8.54 17.43 9.00
C GLY A 248 7.70 18.18 7.94
N ASP A 249 6.50 18.64 8.29
CA ASP A 249 5.60 19.40 7.41
C ASP A 249 5.75 20.92 7.62
N MET A 250 6.36 21.62 6.65
CA MET A 250 6.54 23.07 6.69
C MET A 250 5.22 23.86 6.62
N ARG A 251 4.19 23.31 5.95
CA ARG A 251 2.87 23.93 5.84
C ARG A 251 2.17 23.93 7.20
N ARG A 252 2.28 22.83 7.96
CA ARG A 252 1.82 22.73 9.35
C ARG A 252 2.54 23.76 10.22
N ALA A 253 3.87 23.83 10.14
CA ALA A 253 4.66 24.79 10.93
C ALA A 253 4.24 26.25 10.68
N LEU A 254 4.09 26.68 9.42
CA LEU A 254 3.68 28.05 9.08
C LEU A 254 2.22 28.35 9.47
N ASN A 255 1.30 27.41 9.28
CA ASN A 255 -0.10 27.60 9.67
C ASN A 255 -0.24 27.77 11.20
N VAL A 256 0.46 26.95 11.99
CA VAL A 256 0.41 27.02 13.46
C VAL A 256 1.06 28.31 13.95
N LEU A 257 2.22 28.71 13.40
CA LEU A 257 2.86 29.98 13.73
C LEU A 257 1.94 31.18 13.42
N GLN A 258 1.27 31.17 12.27
CA GLN A 258 0.32 32.23 11.89
C GLN A 258 -0.90 32.26 12.81
N ALA A 259 -1.45 31.09 13.18
CA ALA A 259 -2.57 31.00 14.11
C ALA A 259 -2.20 31.49 15.52
N CYS A 260 -1.01 31.14 16.02
CA CYS A 260 -0.52 31.62 17.32
C CYS A 260 -0.27 33.15 17.32
N HIS A 261 0.28 33.70 16.23
CA HIS A 261 0.47 35.16 16.07
C HIS A 261 -0.85 35.93 15.93
N ALA A 262 -1.85 35.33 15.29
CA ALA A 262 -3.21 35.88 15.27
C ALA A 262 -3.85 35.83 16.67
N SER A 263 -3.69 34.72 17.39
CA SER A 263 -4.22 34.54 18.76
C SER A 263 -3.57 35.49 19.77
N SER A 264 -2.27 35.79 19.64
CA SER A 264 -1.56 36.74 20.50
C SER A 264 -1.90 38.22 20.26
N THR A 265 -2.85 38.51 19.36
CA THR A 265 -3.38 39.85 19.10
C THR A 265 -4.61 40.09 19.98
N PRO A 266 -4.59 41.07 20.91
CA PRO A 266 -5.71 41.30 21.84
C PRO A 266 -7.06 41.53 21.15
N LEU A 267 -8.11 40.85 21.63
CA LEU A 267 -9.47 40.97 21.10
C LEU A 267 -10.05 42.37 21.34
N VAL A 268 -10.48 43.01 20.26
CA VAL A 268 -11.15 44.33 20.29
C VAL A 268 -12.62 44.16 20.70
N ALA A 269 -13.12 45.05 21.56
CA ALA A 269 -14.50 44.99 22.03
C ALA A 269 -15.52 45.25 20.88
N PRO A 270 -16.68 44.57 20.84
CA PRO A 270 -17.66 44.74 19.76
C PRO A 270 -18.15 46.18 19.62
N GLY A 271 -17.70 46.86 18.55
CA GLY A 271 -18.07 48.24 18.22
C GLY A 271 -16.90 49.23 18.22
N GLU A 272 -15.74 48.87 18.76
CA GLU A 272 -14.53 49.69 18.67
C GLU A 272 -13.82 49.50 17.32
N LYS A 273 -13.02 50.50 16.91
CA LYS A 273 -12.19 50.40 15.69
C LYS A 273 -10.98 49.50 15.97
N PRO A 274 -10.55 48.67 15.01
CA PRO A 274 -9.27 47.97 15.12
C PRO A 274 -8.12 48.96 15.40
N PRO A 275 -7.22 48.68 16.37
CA PRO A 275 -6.02 49.48 16.56
C PRO A 275 -5.13 49.42 15.30
N ASP A 276 -4.35 50.48 15.07
CA ASP A 276 -3.39 50.53 13.96
C ASP A 276 -2.40 49.36 14.11
N PRO A 277 -2.18 48.50 13.08
CA PRO A 277 -1.35 47.30 13.19
C PRO A 277 0.05 47.52 13.77
N LYS A 278 0.61 48.74 13.65
CA LYS A 278 1.93 49.12 14.18
C LYS A 278 1.93 49.49 15.67
N THR A 279 0.77 49.49 16.31
CA THR A 279 0.56 49.84 17.72
C THR A 279 0.05 48.68 18.57
N ILE A 280 -0.18 47.52 17.96
CA ILE A 280 -0.65 46.31 18.63
C ILE A 280 0.50 45.71 19.44
N LYS A 281 0.46 45.84 20.76
CA LYS A 281 1.29 45.03 21.65
C LYS A 281 0.70 43.61 21.69
N ARG A 282 1.44 42.64 21.16
CA ARG A 282 1.08 41.22 21.20
C ARG A 282 1.61 40.55 22.46
N ASP A 283 0.95 39.47 22.87
CA ASP A 283 1.41 38.61 23.96
C ASP A 283 2.49 37.62 23.50
N LEU A 284 3.28 37.12 24.45
CA LEU A 284 4.36 36.17 24.19
C LEU A 284 3.79 34.78 23.91
N ILE A 285 4.06 34.22 22.73
CA ILE A 285 3.69 32.84 22.38
C ILE A 285 4.58 31.89 23.20
N THR A 286 3.96 31.08 24.06
CA THR A 286 4.62 30.07 24.90
C THR A 286 4.47 28.66 24.32
N GLU A 287 5.14 27.68 24.92
CA GLU A 287 5.00 26.27 24.50
C GLU A 287 3.56 25.76 24.68
N GLU A 288 2.89 26.11 25.78
CA GLU A 288 1.47 25.77 26.00
C GLU A 288 0.57 26.34 24.88
N THR A 289 0.82 27.58 24.42
CA THR A 289 0.11 28.17 23.27
C THR A 289 0.26 27.35 21.99
N ILE A 290 1.42 26.73 21.74
CA ILE A 290 1.64 25.86 20.57
C ILE A 290 0.87 24.54 20.73
N PHE A 291 0.94 23.90 21.90
CA PHE A 291 0.23 22.65 22.16
C PHE A 291 -1.29 22.80 22.04
N ASP A 292 -1.87 23.80 22.70
CA ASP A 292 -3.30 24.11 22.64
C ASP A 292 -3.74 24.46 21.20
N CYS A 293 -2.96 25.25 20.45
CA CYS A 293 -3.26 25.61 19.05
C CYS A 293 -3.21 24.40 18.09
N VAL A 294 -2.47 23.35 18.44
CA VAL A 294 -2.37 22.10 17.65
C VAL A 294 -3.36 21.04 18.15
N ALA A 295 -4.03 21.26 19.29
CA ALA A 295 -4.77 20.26 20.07
C ALA A 295 -3.94 19.00 20.40
N ALA A 296 -2.62 19.15 20.50
CA ALA A 296 -1.71 18.05 20.83
C ALA A 296 -1.64 17.86 22.35
N PRO A 297 -1.54 16.61 22.85
CA PRO A 297 -1.42 16.37 24.28
C PRO A 297 -0.06 16.85 24.82
N HIS A 298 -0.09 17.53 25.97
CA HIS A 298 1.14 18.03 26.59
C HIS A 298 2.00 16.86 27.11
N PRO A 299 3.35 16.92 27.04
CA PRO A 299 4.20 15.80 27.46
C PRO A 299 3.98 15.36 28.91
N GLU A 300 3.70 16.30 29.82
CA GLU A 300 3.40 15.97 31.22
C GLU A 300 2.04 15.26 31.39
N ASP A 301 1.01 15.61 30.60
CA ASP A 301 -0.29 14.92 30.64
C ASP A 301 -0.14 13.45 30.18
N ILE A 302 0.68 13.21 29.16
CA ILE A 302 1.00 11.84 28.69
C ILE A 302 1.85 11.07 29.71
N ARG A 303 2.79 11.73 30.42
CA ARG A 303 3.51 11.09 31.53
C ARG A 303 2.58 10.70 32.67
N ILE A 304 1.63 11.56 33.05
CA ILE A 304 0.61 11.24 34.05
C ILE A 304 -0.21 10.02 33.61
N ILE A 305 -0.62 9.93 32.34
CA ILE A 305 -1.31 8.75 31.81
C ILE A 305 -0.42 7.50 31.87
N ARG A 306 0.80 7.57 31.33
CA ARG A 306 1.79 6.48 31.30
C ARG A 306 2.08 5.95 32.71
N ASP A 307 2.38 6.84 33.64
CA ASP A 307 2.79 6.46 35.00
C ASP A 307 1.60 5.95 35.81
N THR A 308 0.40 6.50 35.62
CA THR A 308 -0.85 5.94 36.17
C THR A 308 -1.06 4.51 35.66
N LEU A 309 -0.99 4.28 34.35
CA LEU A 309 -1.18 2.97 33.73
C LEU A 309 -0.17 1.93 34.24
N LEU A 310 1.11 2.30 34.33
CA LEU A 310 2.16 1.38 34.77
C LEU A 310 2.07 1.07 36.28
N THR A 311 1.78 2.05 37.13
CA THR A 311 1.82 1.89 38.60
C THR A 311 0.50 1.49 39.25
N THR A 312 -0.65 1.76 38.61
CA THR A 312 -1.97 1.58 39.23
C THR A 312 -2.64 0.30 38.73
N PRO A 313 -2.87 -0.71 39.60
CA PRO A 313 -3.55 -1.95 39.20
C PRO A 313 -5.07 -1.79 39.02
N ASP A 314 -5.67 -0.72 39.56
CA ASP A 314 -7.10 -0.44 39.34
C ASP A 314 -7.35 0.20 37.96
N VAL A 315 -7.92 -0.61 37.06
CA VAL A 315 -8.44 -0.22 35.74
C VAL A 315 -9.43 0.95 35.83
N THR A 316 -10.22 1.06 36.91
CA THR A 316 -11.24 2.11 37.08
C THR A 316 -10.59 3.49 37.24
N THR A 317 -9.55 3.60 38.07
CA THR A 317 -8.73 4.79 38.25
C THR A 317 -8.02 5.16 36.95
N CYS A 318 -7.39 4.20 36.27
CA CYS A 318 -6.76 4.41 34.97
C CYS A 318 -7.72 4.99 33.91
N LEU A 319 -8.92 4.40 33.77
CA LEU A 319 -9.98 4.91 32.91
C LEU A 319 -10.45 6.31 33.30
N THR A 320 -10.57 6.58 34.60
CA THR A 320 -11.03 7.87 35.12
C THR A 320 -10.00 8.96 34.79
N THR A 321 -8.72 8.73 35.05
CA THR A 321 -7.63 9.67 34.75
C THR A 321 -7.58 10.04 33.25
N ILE A 322 -7.65 9.06 32.35
CA ILE A 322 -7.65 9.32 30.90
C ILE A 322 -8.90 10.13 30.50
N ASN A 323 -10.09 9.75 30.96
CA ASN A 323 -11.32 10.46 30.62
C ASN A 323 -11.35 11.89 31.19
N THR A 324 -10.81 12.14 32.38
CA THR A 324 -10.67 13.48 32.97
C THR A 324 -9.71 14.35 32.16
N LEU A 325 -8.55 13.83 31.76
CA LEU A 325 -7.59 14.58 30.94
C LEU A 325 -8.16 14.91 29.55
N LYS A 326 -8.82 13.94 28.90
CA LYS A 326 -9.55 14.16 27.64
C LYS A 326 -10.61 15.25 27.75
N ALA A 327 -11.45 15.20 28.79
CA ALA A 327 -12.52 16.18 29.00
C ALA A 327 -11.98 17.59 29.33
N ASN A 328 -10.89 17.69 30.10
CA ASN A 328 -10.34 18.98 30.54
C ASN A 328 -9.50 19.69 29.47
N ARG A 329 -8.77 18.93 28.62
CA ARG A 329 -7.89 19.49 27.56
C ARG A 329 -8.47 19.37 26.14
N GLY A 330 -9.62 18.71 25.96
CA GLY A 330 -10.25 18.52 24.64
C GLY A 330 -9.56 17.50 23.73
N LEU A 331 -8.80 16.57 24.31
CA LEU A 331 -7.92 15.64 23.59
C LEU A 331 -8.69 14.42 23.05
N ALA A 332 -8.46 14.07 21.78
CA ALA A 332 -8.94 12.81 21.20
C ALA A 332 -8.05 11.63 21.64
N LEU A 333 -8.63 10.42 21.70
CA LEU A 333 -7.88 9.21 22.03
C LEU A 333 -6.74 8.90 21.04
N ALA A 334 -6.89 9.27 19.76
CA ALA A 334 -5.88 9.01 18.72
C ALA A 334 -4.55 9.74 19.00
N ASP A 335 -4.60 11.02 19.39
CA ASP A 335 -3.41 11.80 19.73
C ASP A 335 -2.76 11.31 21.03
N ILE A 336 -3.59 10.91 22.01
CA ILE A 336 -3.10 10.27 23.24
C ILE A 336 -2.42 8.93 22.93
N LEU A 337 -3.00 8.09 22.07
CA LEU A 337 -2.44 6.80 21.67
C LEU A 337 -1.11 6.99 20.95
N THR A 338 -1.02 7.93 20.00
CA THR A 338 0.23 8.28 19.31
C THR A 338 1.31 8.70 20.29
N ALA A 339 1.01 9.65 21.20
CA ALA A 339 2.00 10.17 22.13
C ALA A 339 2.38 9.16 23.23
N LEU A 340 1.43 8.34 23.69
CA LEU A 340 1.68 7.25 24.64
C LEU A 340 2.54 6.15 24.00
N GLY A 341 2.30 5.79 22.73
CA GLY A 341 3.15 4.87 21.97
C GLY A 341 4.57 5.39 21.83
N GLU A 342 4.74 6.67 21.48
CA GLU A 342 6.06 7.32 21.45
C GLU A 342 6.78 7.29 22.81
N GLU A 343 6.07 7.45 23.94
CA GLU A 343 6.65 7.34 25.28
C GLU A 343 6.97 5.90 25.70
N LEU A 344 6.06 4.94 25.50
CA LEU A 344 6.27 3.52 25.83
C LEU A 344 7.43 2.92 25.02
N THR A 345 7.66 3.39 23.79
CA THR A 345 8.82 3.00 22.96
C THR A 345 10.16 3.35 23.61
N LYS A 346 10.22 4.41 24.43
CA LYS A 346 11.45 4.88 25.10
C LYS A 346 11.78 4.09 26.37
N LEU A 347 10.85 3.28 26.87
CA LEU A 347 11.06 2.46 28.07
C LEU A 347 11.89 1.22 27.74
N ASP A 348 12.83 0.88 28.63
CA ASP A 348 13.52 -0.39 28.55
C ASP A 348 12.71 -1.48 29.27
N VAL A 349 12.09 -2.35 28.47
CA VAL A 349 11.17 -3.40 28.90
C VAL A 349 11.47 -4.70 28.15
N PRO A 350 11.03 -5.88 28.67
CA PRO A 350 11.18 -7.16 27.99
C PRO A 350 10.63 -7.14 26.56
N ALA A 351 11.22 -7.94 25.67
CA ALA A 351 10.81 -7.99 24.26
C ALA A 351 9.34 -8.42 24.10
N GLN A 352 8.87 -9.34 24.95
CA GLN A 352 7.50 -9.82 25.01
C GLN A 352 6.52 -8.69 25.36
N THR A 353 6.78 -7.93 26.43
CA THR A 353 5.99 -6.73 26.79
C THR A 353 5.98 -5.70 25.66
N ARG A 354 7.14 -5.45 25.04
CA ARG A 354 7.24 -4.48 23.94
C ARG A 354 6.44 -4.90 22.70
N VAL A 355 6.41 -6.19 22.37
CA VAL A 355 5.58 -6.72 21.27
C VAL A 355 4.10 -6.58 21.62
N LEU A 356 3.67 -7.03 22.81
CA LEU A 356 2.26 -6.96 23.24
C LEU A 356 1.71 -5.53 23.23
N TRP A 357 2.48 -4.56 23.73
CA TRP A 357 2.09 -3.15 23.70
C TRP A 357 1.97 -2.62 22.26
N MET A 358 2.91 -2.94 21.38
CA MET A 358 2.89 -2.46 19.99
C MET A 358 1.73 -3.06 19.18
N GLU A 359 1.53 -4.37 19.29
CA GLU A 359 0.43 -5.10 18.63
C GLU A 359 -0.94 -4.62 19.14
N GLY A 360 -1.12 -4.54 20.46
CA GLY A 360 -2.37 -4.11 21.06
C GLY A 360 -2.70 -2.64 20.80
N LEU A 361 -1.71 -1.73 20.79
CA LEU A 361 -1.95 -0.31 20.47
C LEU A 361 -2.23 -0.11 18.98
N ALA A 362 -1.56 -0.84 18.08
CA ALA A 362 -1.83 -0.79 16.65
C ALA A 362 -3.25 -1.28 16.31
N GLU A 363 -3.72 -2.35 16.97
CA GLU A 363 -5.09 -2.86 16.80
C GLU A 363 -6.14 -1.85 17.32
N VAL A 364 -5.86 -1.13 18.40
CA VAL A 364 -6.74 -0.05 18.89
C VAL A 364 -6.71 1.17 17.96
N GLU A 365 -5.55 1.54 17.42
CA GLU A 365 -5.43 2.62 16.41
C GLU A 365 -6.20 2.28 15.13
N TYR A 366 -6.07 1.05 14.64
CA TYR A 366 -6.82 0.56 13.48
C TYR A 366 -8.33 0.62 13.72
N ARG A 367 -8.82 0.12 14.86
CA ARG A 367 -10.24 0.18 15.24
C ARG A 367 -10.76 1.61 15.42
N LEU A 368 -9.93 2.56 15.86
CA LEU A 368 -10.28 3.98 15.88
C LEU A 368 -10.39 4.56 14.47
N SER A 369 -9.46 4.22 13.57
CA SER A 369 -9.51 4.66 12.16
C SER A 369 -10.76 4.16 11.42
N GLY A 370 -11.26 2.97 11.78
CA GLY A 370 -12.53 2.41 11.32
C GLY A 370 -13.79 2.98 11.99
N GLY A 371 -13.69 4.02 12.81
CA GLY A 371 -14.84 4.67 13.47
C GLY A 371 -15.38 3.93 14.70
N GLY A 372 -14.59 3.05 15.32
CA GLY A 372 -14.98 2.30 16.52
C GLY A 372 -15.24 3.19 17.75
N SER A 373 -16.11 2.71 18.65
CA SER A 373 -16.54 3.47 19.84
C SER A 373 -15.36 3.86 20.74
N GLU A 374 -15.08 5.16 20.82
CA GLU A 374 -13.92 5.71 21.54
C GLU A 374 -13.90 5.33 23.03
N THR A 375 -15.06 5.18 23.68
CA THR A 375 -15.17 4.70 25.06
C THR A 375 -14.63 3.27 25.22
N VAL A 376 -14.96 2.39 24.27
CA VAL A 376 -14.49 0.99 24.27
C VAL A 376 -13.00 0.94 23.94
N GLN A 377 -12.55 1.73 22.97
CA GLN A 377 -11.13 1.81 22.61
C GLN A 377 -10.27 2.43 23.73
N THR A 378 -10.82 3.35 24.53
CA THR A 378 -10.15 3.88 25.73
C THR A 378 -9.91 2.75 26.75
N GLY A 379 -10.87 1.84 26.93
CA GLY A 379 -10.69 0.61 27.71
C GLY A 379 -9.67 -0.36 27.08
N GLY A 380 -9.63 -0.44 25.75
CA GLY A 380 -8.60 -1.18 25.01
C GLY A 380 -7.18 -0.72 25.34
N VAL A 381 -6.91 0.59 25.29
CA VAL A 381 -5.60 1.16 25.66
C VAL A 381 -5.21 0.79 27.10
N VAL A 382 -6.14 0.95 28.06
CA VAL A 382 -5.87 0.61 29.47
C VAL A 382 -5.54 -0.87 29.63
N GLY A 383 -6.32 -1.77 29.01
CA GLY A 383 -6.10 -3.21 29.07
C GLY A 383 -4.78 -3.65 28.44
N VAL A 384 -4.44 -3.16 27.25
CA VAL A 384 -3.18 -3.46 26.57
C VAL A 384 -1.97 -3.05 27.42
N VAL A 385 -2.00 -1.84 27.98
CA VAL A 385 -0.87 -1.35 28.78
C VAL A 385 -0.76 -2.10 30.12
N ARG A 386 -1.87 -2.33 30.83
CA ARG A 386 -1.91 -3.11 32.09
C ARG A 386 -1.42 -4.54 31.91
N ASN A 387 -1.92 -5.27 30.91
CA ASN A 387 -1.51 -6.65 30.65
C ASN A 387 0.02 -6.75 30.46
N GLY A 388 0.62 -5.80 29.74
CA GLY A 388 2.08 -5.76 29.58
C GLY A 388 2.86 -5.32 30.83
N ALA A 389 2.26 -4.51 31.72
CA ALA A 389 2.83 -4.19 33.03
C ALA A 389 2.85 -5.43 33.95
N GLU A 390 1.73 -6.16 34.01
CA GLU A 390 1.62 -7.41 34.78
C GLU A 390 2.57 -8.51 34.29
N LEU A 391 2.87 -8.56 32.98
CA LEU A 391 3.94 -9.42 32.44
C LEU A 391 5.36 -9.02 32.90
N MET A 392 5.60 -7.77 33.32
CA MET A 392 6.88 -7.37 33.91
C MET A 392 6.96 -7.69 35.40
N GLU A 393 5.84 -7.58 36.13
CA GLU A 393 5.77 -7.88 37.56
C GLU A 393 6.00 -9.39 37.88
N ASN A 394 5.61 -10.29 36.97
CA ASN A 394 5.71 -11.76 37.15
C ASN A 394 7.06 -12.37 36.69
N GLY A 395 8.11 -11.56 36.51
CA GLY A 395 9.27 -11.91 35.68
C GLY A 395 10.39 -12.80 36.26
N ASP A 396 10.11 -13.99 36.82
CA ASP A 396 11.15 -15.04 36.95
C ASP A 396 10.64 -16.51 37.08
N SER A 397 10.06 -17.08 36.02
CA SER A 397 9.97 -18.54 35.78
C SER A 397 9.55 -18.89 34.34
N PRO A 398 9.89 -20.10 33.84
CA PRO A 398 9.64 -20.48 32.45
C PRO A 398 8.18 -20.92 32.18
N VAL A 399 7.86 -20.94 30.88
CA VAL A 399 6.78 -21.65 30.16
C VAL A 399 5.80 -22.47 31.03
N PRO A 400 4.49 -22.18 31.00
CA PRO A 400 3.47 -23.08 31.54
C PRO A 400 3.35 -24.35 30.68
N ASP A 401 3.99 -25.44 31.11
CA ASP A 401 3.56 -26.78 30.75
C ASP A 401 2.16 -27.08 31.33
N GLU A 402 1.40 -27.92 30.64
CA GLU A 402 0.07 -28.46 30.95
C GLU A 402 -0.68 -27.95 32.21
N LEU A 403 -1.65 -27.05 32.00
CA LEU A 403 -2.80 -26.93 32.91
C LEU A 403 -3.94 -27.85 32.47
N THR A 404 -3.90 -29.09 32.96
CA THR A 404 -4.88 -30.14 32.66
C THR A 404 -6.29 -29.78 33.15
N LEU A 405 -7.22 -29.51 32.23
CA LEU A 405 -8.66 -29.49 32.51
C LEU A 405 -9.27 -30.88 32.29
N SER A 406 -9.63 -31.53 33.39
CA SER A 406 -10.50 -32.72 33.53
C SER A 406 -10.64 -33.70 32.35
N SER A 407 -10.21 -34.94 32.55
CA SER A 407 -10.25 -36.02 31.57
C SER A 407 -11.65 -36.41 31.05
N SER A 408 -12.03 -35.87 29.90
CA SER A 408 -12.83 -36.59 28.89
C SER A 408 -12.11 -36.50 27.56
N THR A 409 -11.22 -37.46 27.30
CA THR A 409 -10.23 -37.43 26.22
C THR A 409 -10.85 -37.62 24.83
N ASN A 410 -11.14 -36.51 24.16
CA ASN A 410 -11.00 -36.41 22.71
C ASN A 410 -9.81 -35.48 22.44
N SER A 411 -8.64 -36.07 22.18
CA SER A 411 -7.46 -35.32 21.72
C SER A 411 -7.74 -34.81 20.30
N VAL A 412 -8.04 -33.52 20.17
CA VAL A 412 -8.14 -32.85 18.86
C VAL A 412 -6.75 -32.84 18.24
N GLN A 413 -6.50 -33.77 17.32
CA GLN A 413 -5.33 -33.68 16.45
C GLN A 413 -5.52 -32.46 15.56
N ILE A 414 -4.56 -31.53 15.59
CA ILE A 414 -4.51 -30.44 14.62
C ILE A 414 -4.22 -31.08 13.26
N PRO A 415 -5.13 -30.97 12.28
CA PRO A 415 -4.99 -31.64 10.99
C PRO A 415 -3.79 -31.08 10.22
N ASP A 416 -2.98 -31.97 9.64
CA ASP A 416 -1.81 -31.60 8.86
C ASP A 416 -2.19 -31.07 7.47
N THR A 417 -1.64 -29.91 7.12
CA THR A 417 -1.90 -29.20 5.85
C THR A 417 -0.66 -29.20 4.97
N ALA A 418 -0.82 -29.52 3.69
CA ALA A 418 0.23 -29.43 2.68
C ALA A 418 -0.14 -28.54 1.49
N LEU A 419 0.84 -27.78 1.02
CA LEU A 419 0.84 -27.08 -0.25
C LEU A 419 1.49 -27.96 -1.32
N VAL A 420 0.89 -27.98 -2.51
CA VAL A 420 1.42 -28.64 -3.71
C VAL A 420 1.46 -27.62 -4.83
N VAL A 421 2.64 -27.45 -5.42
CA VAL A 421 2.95 -26.30 -6.28
C VAL A 421 3.73 -26.75 -7.50
N ALA A 422 3.20 -26.44 -8.68
CA ALA A 422 3.95 -26.49 -9.93
C ALA A 422 4.71 -25.17 -10.11
N SER A 423 5.99 -25.24 -10.46
CA SER A 423 6.87 -24.07 -10.58
C SER A 423 7.90 -24.26 -11.70
N LEU A 424 8.40 -23.16 -12.25
CA LEU A 424 9.58 -23.13 -13.13
C LEU A 424 10.83 -22.67 -12.35
N GLU A 425 12.04 -22.98 -12.80
CA GLU A 425 13.33 -22.72 -12.11
C GLU A 425 13.53 -21.22 -11.78
N HIS A 426 12.88 -20.33 -12.54
CA HIS A 426 12.99 -18.88 -12.44
C HIS A 426 11.89 -18.20 -11.60
N GLU A 427 10.95 -18.97 -11.03
CA GLU A 427 9.85 -18.43 -10.22
C GLU A 427 10.16 -18.44 -8.72
N ASP A 428 9.70 -17.42 -8.00
CA ASP A 428 9.97 -17.28 -6.57
C ASP A 428 8.86 -17.93 -5.72
N THR A 429 9.15 -19.14 -5.21
CA THR A 429 8.32 -19.84 -4.21
C THR A 429 8.80 -19.64 -2.77
N SER A 430 9.76 -18.75 -2.50
CA SER A 430 10.36 -18.60 -1.16
C SER A 430 9.36 -18.09 -0.12
N TRP A 431 8.39 -17.27 -0.54
CA TRP A 431 7.29 -16.76 0.28
C TRP A 431 6.48 -17.87 0.97
N LEU A 432 6.36 -19.06 0.36
CA LEU A 432 5.67 -20.21 0.98
C LEU A 432 6.33 -20.64 2.29
N PHE A 433 7.64 -20.47 2.42
CA PHE A 433 8.43 -20.81 3.59
C PHE A 433 8.47 -19.68 4.63
N GLU A 434 8.34 -18.42 4.19
CA GLU A 434 8.28 -17.23 5.05
C GLU A 434 6.91 -17.07 5.73
N TYR A 435 5.81 -17.18 4.96
CA TYR A 435 4.47 -16.81 5.42
C TYR A 435 3.65 -17.97 6.01
N PHE A 436 4.01 -19.23 5.70
CA PHE A 436 3.27 -20.44 6.12
C PHE A 436 4.22 -21.52 6.70
N PRO A 437 5.09 -21.21 7.68
CA PRO A 437 6.18 -22.09 8.09
C PRO A 437 5.74 -23.51 8.48
N ASP A 438 4.60 -23.65 9.15
CA ASP A 438 4.12 -24.92 9.71
C ASP A 438 3.48 -25.89 8.69
N TRP A 439 3.10 -25.41 7.50
CA TRP A 439 2.52 -26.28 6.46
C TRP A 439 3.61 -27.04 5.70
N SER A 440 3.31 -28.20 5.14
CA SER A 440 4.26 -28.95 4.30
C SER A 440 4.31 -28.38 2.88
N LYS A 441 5.50 -28.20 2.27
CA LYS A 441 5.65 -27.63 0.91
C LYS A 441 6.14 -28.69 -0.06
N ASN A 442 5.41 -28.91 -1.14
CA ASN A 442 5.74 -29.86 -2.20
C ASN A 442 5.86 -29.09 -3.53
N VAL A 443 6.99 -28.41 -3.71
CA VAL A 443 7.29 -27.62 -4.93
C VAL A 443 7.98 -28.52 -5.95
N TYR A 444 7.31 -28.73 -7.09
CA TYR A 444 7.85 -29.45 -8.24
C TYR A 444 8.34 -28.44 -9.28
N VAL A 445 9.65 -28.44 -9.52
CA VAL A 445 10.26 -27.59 -10.56
C VAL A 445 10.24 -28.38 -11.88
N VAL A 446 9.38 -27.98 -12.82
CA VAL A 446 9.00 -28.82 -13.97
C VAL A 446 9.93 -28.71 -15.17
N ASP A 447 10.90 -27.79 -15.13
CA ASP A 447 11.93 -27.55 -16.15
C ASP A 447 13.35 -27.97 -15.73
N ASP A 448 13.64 -28.18 -14.43
CA ASP A 448 14.89 -28.80 -13.96
C ASP A 448 14.77 -30.32 -13.75
N PRO A 449 15.39 -31.16 -14.61
CA PRO A 449 15.42 -32.62 -14.42
C PRO A 449 16.26 -33.10 -13.23
N LYS A 450 16.89 -32.20 -12.45
CA LYS A 450 17.63 -32.51 -11.21
C LYS A 450 16.89 -32.09 -9.94
N ALA A 451 15.68 -31.54 -10.06
CA ALA A 451 14.87 -31.11 -8.92
C ALA A 451 14.62 -32.27 -7.93
N ALA A 452 14.41 -31.94 -6.65
CA ALA A 452 14.14 -32.94 -5.63
C ALA A 452 12.78 -33.65 -5.80
N LEU A 453 11.84 -32.99 -6.49
CA LEU A 453 10.53 -33.50 -6.89
C LEU A 453 10.37 -33.26 -8.40
N THR A 454 10.20 -34.33 -9.17
CA THR A 454 10.13 -34.31 -10.64
C THR A 454 8.83 -34.95 -11.14
N ILE A 455 8.50 -34.72 -12.41
CA ILE A 455 7.33 -35.27 -13.10
C ILE A 455 7.74 -36.17 -14.27
N PRO A 456 6.93 -37.18 -14.67
CA PRO A 456 7.31 -38.11 -15.73
C PRO A 456 7.38 -37.47 -17.13
N LYS A 457 6.63 -36.39 -17.36
CA LYS A 457 6.57 -35.64 -18.62
C LYS A 457 6.02 -34.25 -18.35
N ASN A 458 6.69 -33.17 -18.76
CA ASN A 458 6.11 -31.82 -18.66
C ASN A 458 5.01 -31.66 -19.71
N LYS A 459 3.74 -31.76 -19.27
CA LYS A 459 2.56 -31.90 -20.12
C LYS A 459 1.27 -31.74 -19.31
N GLY A 460 0.38 -30.85 -19.75
CA GLY A 460 -0.88 -30.53 -19.08
C GLY A 460 -0.74 -29.48 -17.98
N ARG A 461 0.23 -28.57 -18.10
CA ARG A 461 0.57 -27.55 -17.08
C ARG A 461 0.68 -28.15 -15.66
N GLU A 462 0.12 -27.49 -14.66
CA GLU A 462 0.12 -27.88 -13.24
C GLU A 462 -0.51 -29.25 -12.97
N SER A 463 -1.45 -29.69 -13.81
CA SER A 463 -2.23 -30.91 -13.58
C SER A 463 -1.38 -32.18 -13.55
N MET A 464 -0.23 -32.23 -14.22
CA MET A 464 0.74 -33.33 -14.09
C MET A 464 1.37 -33.42 -12.70
N VAL A 465 1.70 -32.27 -12.11
CA VAL A 465 2.26 -32.16 -10.77
C VAL A 465 1.21 -32.61 -9.75
N TYR A 466 -0.02 -32.12 -9.89
CA TYR A 466 -1.11 -32.44 -8.96
C TYR A 466 -1.45 -33.94 -8.98
N LEU A 467 -1.58 -34.54 -10.17
CA LEU A 467 -1.80 -35.99 -10.31
C LEU A 467 -0.62 -36.79 -9.76
N SER A 468 0.63 -36.40 -10.05
CA SER A 468 1.81 -37.13 -9.58
C SER A 468 1.93 -37.07 -8.06
N TYR A 469 1.72 -35.90 -7.43
CA TYR A 469 1.68 -35.79 -5.97
C TYR A 469 0.64 -36.73 -5.34
N ILE A 470 -0.59 -36.75 -5.89
CA ILE A 470 -1.67 -37.63 -5.41
C ILE A 470 -1.29 -39.11 -5.53
N ILE A 471 -0.74 -39.53 -6.66
CA ILE A 471 -0.37 -40.93 -6.93
C ILE A 471 0.80 -41.36 -6.03
N ASP A 472 1.83 -40.54 -5.93
CA ASP A 472 3.08 -40.89 -5.26
C ASP A 472 2.92 -40.87 -3.72
N ASN A 473 2.01 -40.03 -3.19
CA ASN A 473 1.71 -39.91 -1.76
C ASN A 473 0.40 -40.59 -1.32
N TYR A 474 -0.34 -41.27 -2.22
CA TYR A 474 -1.70 -41.78 -2.00
C TYR A 474 -1.93 -42.45 -0.64
N ASP A 475 -1.05 -43.36 -0.23
CA ASP A 475 -1.16 -44.15 1.01
C ASP A 475 -0.75 -43.36 2.28
N ARG A 476 -0.29 -42.11 2.12
CA ARG A 476 0.31 -41.25 3.16
C ARG A 476 -0.12 -39.79 3.07
N LEU A 477 -1.19 -39.48 2.34
CA LEU A 477 -1.70 -38.12 2.17
C LEU A 477 -1.92 -37.41 3.52
N PRO A 478 -1.63 -36.10 3.64
CA PRO A 478 -1.95 -35.30 4.81
C PRO A 478 -3.47 -35.03 4.88
N SER A 479 -3.96 -34.54 6.01
CA SER A 479 -5.39 -34.28 6.25
C SER A 479 -5.98 -33.28 5.25
N HIS A 480 -5.26 -32.20 4.98
CA HIS A 480 -5.60 -31.18 3.97
C HIS A 480 -4.51 -31.03 2.91
N ILE A 481 -4.92 -30.88 1.66
CA ILE A 481 -4.03 -30.61 0.52
C ILE A 481 -4.58 -29.40 -0.23
N LEU A 482 -3.75 -28.37 -0.38
CA LEU A 482 -4.03 -27.18 -1.19
C LEU A 482 -3.12 -27.21 -2.43
N PHE A 483 -3.74 -27.12 -3.60
CA PHE A 483 -3.09 -27.05 -4.89
C PHE A 483 -3.11 -25.60 -5.36
N ILE A 484 -1.95 -24.98 -5.48
CA ILE A 484 -1.77 -23.55 -5.78
C ILE A 484 -0.64 -23.32 -6.78
N HIS A 485 -0.63 -22.15 -7.42
CA HIS A 485 0.45 -21.73 -8.29
C HIS A 485 1.68 -21.21 -7.50
N SER A 486 2.81 -21.08 -8.20
CA SER A 486 4.12 -20.72 -7.66
C SER A 486 4.23 -19.27 -7.16
N GLN A 487 3.68 -18.32 -7.91
CA GLN A 487 3.92 -16.89 -7.70
C GLN A 487 2.93 -16.30 -6.67
N ARG A 488 3.44 -15.46 -5.76
CA ARG A 488 2.62 -14.80 -4.73
C ARG A 488 1.55 -13.86 -5.27
N TYR A 489 1.86 -13.13 -6.34
CA TYR A 489 0.99 -12.10 -6.93
C TYR A 489 0.50 -12.57 -8.29
N GLN A 490 -0.78 -12.92 -8.42
CA GLN A 490 -1.38 -13.43 -9.66
C GLN A 490 -2.84 -12.99 -9.81
N TRP A 491 -3.25 -12.66 -11.04
CA TRP A 491 -4.64 -12.28 -11.34
C TRP A 491 -5.70 -13.36 -11.05
N HIS A 492 -5.24 -14.58 -10.77
CA HIS A 492 -6.03 -15.74 -10.33
C HIS A 492 -6.37 -15.73 -8.83
N ASN A 493 -5.70 -14.88 -8.03
CA ASN A 493 -5.93 -14.73 -6.61
C ASN A 493 -7.03 -13.67 -6.41
N ASP A 494 -8.13 -14.05 -5.77
CA ASP A 494 -9.32 -13.21 -5.57
C ASP A 494 -9.16 -12.21 -4.39
N ASP A 495 -8.05 -11.47 -4.40
CA ASP A 495 -7.66 -10.42 -3.45
C ASP A 495 -7.35 -9.09 -4.19
N PRO A 496 -7.60 -7.90 -3.61
CA PRO A 496 -7.49 -6.63 -4.35
C PRO A 496 -6.07 -6.30 -4.83
N ASP A 497 -5.04 -6.74 -4.11
CA ASP A 497 -3.63 -6.60 -4.52
C ASP A 497 -3.10 -7.84 -5.27
N TYR A 498 -3.99 -8.78 -5.63
CA TYR A 498 -3.69 -10.09 -6.22
C TYR A 498 -2.77 -10.99 -5.38
N ASP A 499 -2.65 -10.73 -4.08
CA ASP A 499 -1.76 -11.44 -3.16
C ASP A 499 -2.40 -12.76 -2.66
N GLY A 500 -1.68 -13.88 -2.79
CA GLY A 500 -2.11 -15.17 -2.25
C GLY A 500 -1.99 -15.28 -0.72
N VAL A 501 -1.18 -14.43 -0.07
CA VAL A 501 -0.91 -14.51 1.38
C VAL A 501 -2.16 -14.20 2.24
N PRO A 502 -2.95 -13.14 2.02
CA PRO A 502 -4.17 -12.89 2.78
C PRO A 502 -5.19 -14.02 2.66
N LEU A 503 -5.41 -14.53 1.44
CA LEU A 503 -6.35 -15.60 1.14
C LEU A 503 -5.98 -16.89 1.89
N LEU A 504 -4.73 -17.35 1.74
CA LEU A 504 -4.27 -18.58 2.39
C LEU A 504 -4.20 -18.45 3.92
N ARG A 505 -3.92 -17.26 4.47
CA ARG A 505 -3.95 -17.02 5.93
C ARG A 505 -5.36 -17.12 6.52
N ASN A 506 -6.35 -16.66 5.77
CA ASN A 506 -7.75 -16.65 6.23
C ASN A 506 -8.51 -17.93 5.83
N PHE A 507 -7.83 -18.95 5.29
CA PHE A 507 -8.45 -20.15 4.75
C PHE A 507 -9.16 -21.01 5.82
N GLN A 508 -10.45 -21.23 5.61
CA GLN A 508 -11.35 -21.88 6.56
C GLN A 508 -11.32 -23.41 6.41
N HIS A 509 -10.28 -24.02 6.99
CA HIS A 509 -10.08 -25.47 7.04
C HIS A 509 -11.33 -26.25 7.54
N HIS A 510 -12.13 -25.67 8.43
CA HIS A 510 -13.37 -26.32 8.90
C HIS A 510 -14.43 -26.46 7.79
N TYR A 511 -14.54 -25.49 6.87
CA TYR A 511 -15.44 -25.59 5.73
C TYR A 511 -14.93 -26.62 4.71
N LEU A 512 -13.62 -26.72 4.52
CA LEU A 512 -13.00 -27.77 3.70
C LEU A 512 -13.35 -29.18 4.21
N GLU A 513 -13.30 -29.42 5.53
CA GLU A 513 -13.70 -30.70 6.13
C GLU A 513 -15.20 -31.03 5.96
N GLN A 514 -16.06 -30.00 5.82
CA GLN A 514 -17.48 -30.19 5.52
C GLN A 514 -17.73 -30.52 4.04
N GLN A 515 -17.14 -29.75 3.11
CA GLN A 515 -17.41 -29.89 1.67
C GLN A 515 -16.54 -30.94 0.96
N GLY A 516 -15.39 -31.27 1.53
CA GLY A 516 -14.42 -32.21 0.97
C GLY A 516 -13.57 -31.65 -0.19
N TYR A 517 -14.14 -30.78 -1.02
CA TYR A 517 -13.48 -30.02 -2.08
C TYR A 517 -13.93 -28.56 -1.99
N VAL A 518 -12.99 -27.63 -2.19
CA VAL A 518 -13.23 -26.18 -2.22
C VAL A 518 -12.37 -25.57 -3.31
N ASN A 519 -12.95 -24.80 -4.23
CA ASN A 519 -12.19 -23.97 -5.16
C ASN A 519 -11.66 -22.73 -4.41
N LEU A 520 -10.41 -22.31 -4.66
CA LEU A 520 -9.82 -21.14 -4.02
C LEU A 520 -10.20 -19.81 -4.70
N ARG A 521 -11.07 -19.87 -5.72
CA ARG A 521 -11.58 -18.73 -6.47
C ARG A 521 -13.10 -18.65 -6.39
N CYS A 522 -13.62 -17.48 -6.05
CA CYS A 522 -15.02 -17.23 -5.74
C CYS A 522 -15.77 -16.44 -6.83
N VAL A 523 -15.06 -15.66 -7.64
CA VAL A 523 -15.67 -14.81 -8.68
C VAL A 523 -15.83 -15.53 -10.01
N TRP A 524 -17.01 -15.44 -10.61
CA TRP A 524 -17.42 -16.25 -11.78
C TRP A 524 -16.87 -15.77 -13.13
N VAL A 525 -16.06 -14.69 -13.15
CA VAL A 525 -15.60 -13.94 -14.35
C VAL A 525 -15.01 -14.82 -15.47
N LEU A 526 -14.51 -16.02 -15.14
CA LEU A 526 -14.25 -17.10 -16.10
C LEU A 526 -14.72 -18.41 -15.49
N GLY A 527 -15.37 -19.26 -16.30
CA GLY A 527 -15.70 -20.64 -15.90
C GLY A 527 -17.11 -20.90 -15.37
N CYS A 528 -17.84 -19.88 -14.91
CA CYS A 528 -19.18 -20.01 -14.32
C CYS A 528 -20.21 -19.08 -15.01
N PRO A 529 -21.51 -19.45 -15.05
CA PRO A 529 -22.11 -20.68 -14.51
C PRO A 529 -21.85 -21.93 -15.39
N ALA A 530 -21.55 -21.74 -16.67
CA ALA A 530 -21.20 -22.81 -17.61
C ALA A 530 -20.26 -22.28 -18.71
N GLU A 531 -19.07 -22.85 -18.81
CA GLU A 531 -18.05 -22.50 -19.82
C GLU A 531 -18.12 -23.45 -21.02
N ILE A 532 -18.30 -24.75 -20.76
CA ILE A 532 -18.22 -25.82 -21.74
C ILE A 532 -19.59 -26.50 -21.86
N HIS A 533 -20.04 -26.75 -23.09
CA HIS A 533 -21.30 -27.39 -23.43
C HIS A 533 -21.02 -28.65 -24.27
N PRO A 534 -20.57 -29.78 -23.67
CA PRO A 534 -19.96 -30.92 -24.39
C PRO A 534 -20.86 -31.64 -25.41
N LEU A 535 -22.15 -31.29 -25.49
CA LEU A 535 -23.09 -31.83 -26.46
C LEU A 535 -23.36 -30.88 -27.63
N ASP A 536 -23.18 -29.58 -27.44
CA ASP A 536 -23.54 -28.50 -28.37
C ASP A 536 -22.30 -27.83 -29.01
N ASP A 537 -21.12 -27.91 -28.38
CA ASP A 537 -19.83 -27.43 -28.91
C ASP A 537 -19.34 -28.29 -30.10
N ASP A 538 -19.93 -28.09 -31.29
CA ASP A 538 -19.61 -28.84 -32.50
C ASP A 538 -18.25 -28.43 -33.11
N LYS A 539 -17.63 -29.34 -33.87
CA LYS A 539 -16.21 -29.29 -34.25
C LYS A 539 -15.88 -28.30 -35.39
N THR A 540 -16.73 -27.31 -35.62
CA THR A 540 -16.63 -26.35 -36.75
C THR A 540 -16.56 -24.87 -36.35
N ASP A 541 -16.85 -24.52 -35.10
CA ASP A 541 -16.89 -23.11 -34.68
C ASP A 541 -15.49 -22.56 -34.39
N THR A 542 -14.79 -22.14 -35.45
CA THR A 542 -13.59 -21.31 -35.33
C THR A 542 -13.97 -19.84 -35.17
N VAL A 543 -13.46 -19.22 -34.11
CA VAL A 543 -13.73 -17.83 -33.72
C VAL A 543 -12.39 -17.18 -33.38
N PRO A 544 -12.12 -15.91 -33.79
CA PRO A 544 -10.89 -15.21 -33.45
C PRO A 544 -10.57 -15.28 -31.94
N VAL A 545 -9.37 -15.75 -31.63
CA VAL A 545 -9.01 -16.23 -30.30
C VAL A 545 -8.74 -15.06 -29.33
N ALA A 546 -9.62 -14.89 -28.34
CA ALA A 546 -9.38 -14.04 -27.16
C ALA A 546 -8.53 -14.73 -26.08
N ASP A 547 -8.22 -16.01 -26.25
CA ASP A 547 -7.35 -16.83 -25.42
C ASP A 547 -5.87 -16.74 -25.83
N GLY A 548 -5.29 -15.54 -25.70
CA GLY A 548 -3.89 -15.25 -26.08
C GLY A 548 -2.81 -15.83 -25.15
N ASP A 549 -2.83 -17.15 -24.91
CA ASP A 549 -1.75 -17.93 -24.28
C ASP A 549 -0.87 -18.66 -25.33
N ASP A 550 -1.22 -18.55 -26.62
CA ASP A 550 -0.57 -19.24 -27.74
C ASP A 550 0.32 -18.31 -28.58
N ASP A 551 1.36 -18.87 -29.22
CA ASP A 551 2.44 -18.18 -29.96
C ASP A 551 2.00 -17.61 -31.34
N GLY A 552 0.82 -17.01 -31.40
CA GLY A 552 0.40 -16.13 -32.50
C GLY A 552 -0.08 -16.82 -33.77
N GLU A 553 -0.43 -18.10 -33.74
CA GLU A 553 -1.13 -18.74 -34.85
C GLU A 553 -2.63 -18.41 -34.86
N VAL A 554 -3.19 -18.35 -36.07
CA VAL A 554 -4.62 -18.17 -36.31
C VAL A 554 -5.27 -19.56 -36.38
N ASP A 555 -6.50 -19.69 -35.87
CA ASP A 555 -7.35 -20.89 -36.00
C ASP A 555 -6.99 -22.10 -35.11
N GLN A 556 -6.71 -21.89 -33.82
CA GLN A 556 -6.65 -22.99 -32.84
C GLN A 556 -8.05 -23.42 -32.32
N PRO A 557 -8.34 -24.73 -32.23
CA PRO A 557 -9.60 -25.26 -31.71
C PRO A 557 -9.71 -25.16 -30.18
N ARG A 558 -10.90 -24.87 -29.67
CA ARG A 558 -11.15 -24.72 -28.22
C ARG A 558 -11.07 -26.04 -27.46
N ALA A 559 -10.82 -25.96 -26.15
CA ALA A 559 -10.82 -27.12 -25.25
C ALA A 559 -12.19 -27.84 -25.20
N SER A 560 -13.29 -27.09 -25.33
CA SER A 560 -14.66 -27.60 -25.41
C SER A 560 -14.85 -28.64 -26.52
N ASN A 561 -14.34 -28.36 -27.73
CA ASN A 561 -14.44 -29.21 -28.92
C ASN A 561 -13.86 -30.62 -28.73
N PHE A 562 -13.01 -30.83 -27.72
CA PHE A 562 -12.43 -32.12 -27.32
C PHE A 562 -12.91 -32.63 -25.96
N TYR A 563 -13.57 -31.78 -25.16
CA TYR A 563 -13.95 -32.10 -23.78
C TYR A 563 -14.86 -33.32 -23.70
N LYS A 564 -15.79 -33.48 -24.65
CA LYS A 564 -16.65 -34.67 -24.77
C LYS A 564 -15.87 -35.98 -24.87
N ASP A 565 -14.91 -36.02 -25.80
CA ASP A 565 -14.11 -37.21 -26.09
C ASP A 565 -13.12 -37.50 -24.94
N ALA A 566 -12.62 -36.46 -24.27
CA ALA A 566 -11.79 -36.56 -23.07
C ALA A 566 -12.59 -37.04 -21.85
N PHE A 567 -13.76 -36.46 -21.58
CA PHE A 567 -14.61 -36.81 -20.44
C PHE A 567 -15.00 -38.29 -20.46
N ALA A 568 -15.34 -38.83 -21.63
CA ALA A 568 -15.63 -40.25 -21.81
C ALA A 568 -14.45 -41.19 -21.49
N HIS A 569 -13.20 -40.69 -21.55
CA HIS A 569 -11.99 -41.43 -21.17
C HIS A 569 -11.66 -41.25 -19.67
N LEU A 570 -11.79 -40.04 -19.14
CA LEU A 570 -11.58 -39.74 -17.72
C LEU A 570 -12.62 -40.48 -16.86
N PHE A 571 -13.90 -40.41 -17.23
CA PHE A 571 -15.05 -40.95 -16.49
C PHE A 571 -15.77 -42.05 -17.29
N PRO A 572 -15.13 -43.22 -17.51
CA PRO A 572 -15.68 -44.27 -18.37
C PRO A 572 -17.00 -44.81 -17.81
N GLY A 573 -18.06 -44.73 -18.62
CA GLY A 573 -19.41 -45.17 -18.26
C GLY A 573 -20.25 -44.14 -17.50
N VAL A 574 -19.74 -42.92 -17.27
CA VAL A 574 -20.54 -41.78 -16.80
C VAL A 574 -21.16 -41.06 -18.01
N GLU A 575 -22.40 -40.60 -17.88
CA GLU A 575 -23.06 -39.81 -18.92
C GLU A 575 -22.40 -38.43 -19.04
N VAL A 576 -22.15 -37.98 -20.28
CA VAL A 576 -21.49 -36.69 -20.51
C VAL A 576 -22.46 -35.56 -20.13
N PRO A 577 -22.08 -34.62 -19.24
CA PRO A 577 -22.94 -33.53 -18.83
C PRO A 577 -23.28 -32.61 -20.01
N THR A 578 -24.48 -32.02 -19.98
CA THR A 578 -24.92 -31.01 -20.96
C THR A 578 -24.08 -29.74 -20.91
N ALA A 579 -23.71 -29.32 -19.70
CA ALA A 579 -22.91 -28.13 -19.44
C ALA A 579 -22.04 -28.31 -18.20
N VAL A 580 -20.81 -27.78 -18.25
CA VAL A 580 -19.78 -27.83 -17.21
C VAL A 580 -19.36 -26.41 -16.83
N GLY A 581 -19.29 -26.13 -15.53
CA GLY A 581 -18.86 -24.83 -15.01
C GLY A 581 -18.29 -24.93 -13.60
N VAL A 582 -17.24 -24.15 -13.35
CA VAL A 582 -16.55 -24.00 -12.06
C VAL A 582 -15.66 -22.76 -12.18
N SER A 583 -15.37 -22.06 -11.09
CA SER A 583 -14.41 -20.94 -11.10
C SER A 583 -13.08 -21.40 -11.72
N CYS A 584 -12.69 -20.72 -12.79
CA CYS A 584 -11.48 -21.00 -13.57
C CYS A 584 -10.20 -20.91 -12.70
N CYS A 585 -9.10 -21.45 -13.25
CA CYS A 585 -7.70 -21.28 -12.84
C CYS A 585 -7.10 -22.30 -11.85
N ALA A 586 -7.62 -23.54 -11.79
CA ALA A 586 -6.98 -24.74 -11.20
C ALA A 586 -6.47 -24.66 -9.73
N GLN A 587 -6.73 -23.59 -8.98
CA GLN A 587 -6.36 -23.47 -7.56
C GLN A 587 -7.49 -23.98 -6.66
N PHE A 588 -7.26 -25.04 -5.88
CA PHE A 588 -8.29 -25.68 -5.06
C PHE A 588 -7.71 -26.42 -3.85
N ALA A 589 -8.57 -26.70 -2.88
CA ALA A 589 -8.26 -27.46 -1.67
C ALA A 589 -9.12 -28.73 -1.59
N VAL A 590 -8.53 -29.82 -1.07
CA VAL A 590 -9.22 -31.09 -0.82
C VAL A 590 -8.82 -31.71 0.52
N THR A 591 -9.75 -32.45 1.12
CA THR A 591 -9.43 -33.33 2.26
C THR A 591 -8.83 -34.66 1.77
N LYS A 592 -8.04 -35.30 2.62
CA LYS A 592 -7.61 -36.69 2.50
C LYS A 592 -8.75 -37.66 2.15
N LYS A 593 -9.88 -37.49 2.83
CA LYS A 593 -11.10 -38.32 2.69
C LYS A 593 -11.68 -38.21 1.28
N THR A 594 -11.64 -37.02 0.67
CA THR A 594 -12.12 -36.79 -0.70
C THR A 594 -11.22 -37.46 -1.73
N VAL A 595 -9.89 -37.35 -1.58
CA VAL A 595 -8.94 -38.00 -2.49
C VAL A 595 -9.05 -39.53 -2.40
N LEU A 596 -9.14 -40.07 -1.18
CA LEU A 596 -9.28 -41.51 -0.94
C LEU A 596 -10.67 -42.09 -1.28
N ALA A 597 -11.67 -41.25 -1.56
CA ALA A 597 -12.99 -41.71 -2.02
C ALA A 597 -12.94 -42.26 -3.47
N ARG A 598 -11.90 -41.92 -4.24
CA ARG A 598 -11.65 -42.39 -5.60
C ARG A 598 -10.39 -43.27 -5.61
N PRO A 599 -10.40 -44.47 -6.22
CA PRO A 599 -9.25 -45.38 -6.17
C PRO A 599 -8.04 -44.82 -6.92
N LYS A 600 -6.83 -45.13 -6.44
CA LYS A 600 -5.54 -44.73 -7.03
C LYS A 600 -5.46 -44.92 -8.56
N ALA A 601 -6.01 -46.03 -9.06
CA ALA A 601 -6.05 -46.38 -10.48
C ALA A 601 -6.82 -45.38 -11.37
N ASP A 602 -7.74 -44.57 -10.81
CA ASP A 602 -8.34 -43.46 -11.56
C ASP A 602 -7.35 -42.32 -11.76
N TYR A 603 -6.60 -41.93 -10.71
CA TYR A 603 -5.57 -40.90 -10.81
C TYR A 603 -4.43 -41.33 -11.75
N GLU A 604 -4.06 -42.61 -11.71
CA GLU A 604 -3.11 -43.21 -12.65
C GLU A 604 -3.64 -43.13 -14.09
N ARG A 605 -4.90 -43.49 -14.36
CA ARG A 605 -5.55 -43.32 -15.68
C ARG A 605 -5.59 -41.85 -16.13
N TYR A 606 -5.89 -40.90 -15.23
CA TYR A 606 -5.86 -39.47 -15.58
C TYR A 606 -4.46 -39.03 -16.01
N ARG A 607 -3.40 -39.53 -15.35
CA ARG A 607 -2.01 -39.22 -15.70
C ARG A 607 -1.58 -39.90 -17.00
N GLU A 608 -2.01 -41.15 -17.24
CA GLU A 608 -1.78 -41.86 -18.50
C GLU A 608 -2.46 -41.13 -19.67
N TRP A 609 -3.74 -40.74 -19.55
CA TRP A 609 -4.43 -39.91 -20.55
C TRP A 609 -3.68 -38.61 -20.83
N LEU A 610 -3.20 -37.92 -19.79
CA LEU A 610 -2.46 -36.67 -19.93
C LEU A 610 -1.11 -36.86 -20.64
N ILE A 611 -0.47 -38.02 -20.46
CA ILE A 611 0.77 -38.38 -21.16
C ILE A 611 0.50 -38.75 -22.62
N ASP A 612 -0.52 -39.54 -22.91
CA ASP A 612 -0.76 -40.15 -24.24
C ASP A 612 -1.63 -39.29 -25.17
N THR A 613 -2.36 -38.30 -24.65
CA THR A 613 -3.26 -37.45 -25.44
C THR A 613 -2.52 -36.62 -26.51
N PRO A 614 -2.99 -36.61 -27.78
CA PRO A 614 -2.36 -35.86 -28.87
C PRO A 614 -2.67 -34.35 -28.85
N LEU A 615 -3.49 -33.88 -27.91
CA LEU A 615 -3.83 -32.46 -27.74
C LEU A 615 -2.58 -31.62 -27.38
N SER A 616 -2.64 -30.30 -27.56
CA SER A 616 -1.57 -29.38 -27.10
C SER A 616 -1.46 -29.38 -25.56
N ASP A 617 -0.37 -28.84 -25.01
CA ASP A 617 -0.19 -28.71 -23.57
C ASP A 617 -1.35 -27.97 -22.91
N ALA A 618 -1.60 -26.72 -23.35
CA ALA A 618 -2.66 -25.85 -22.84
C ALA A 618 -4.07 -26.46 -22.98
N LEU A 619 -4.37 -27.11 -24.12
CA LEU A 619 -5.67 -27.77 -24.30
C LEU A 619 -5.86 -28.94 -23.33
N SER A 620 -4.81 -29.75 -23.12
CA SER A 620 -4.88 -30.86 -22.17
C SER A 620 -4.96 -30.39 -20.70
N GLY A 621 -4.29 -29.28 -20.36
CA GLY A 621 -4.39 -28.63 -19.05
C GLY A 621 -5.79 -28.07 -18.78
N ARG A 622 -6.35 -27.27 -19.71
CA ARG A 622 -7.70 -26.67 -19.54
C ARG A 622 -8.81 -27.72 -19.47
N ILE A 623 -8.66 -28.90 -20.08
CA ILE A 623 -9.60 -30.01 -19.87
C ILE A 623 -9.52 -30.56 -18.44
N MET A 624 -8.31 -30.71 -17.87
CA MET A 624 -8.14 -31.14 -16.48
C MET A 624 -8.64 -30.10 -15.48
N GLU A 625 -8.36 -28.81 -15.75
CA GLU A 625 -8.86 -27.66 -15.00
C GLU A 625 -10.38 -27.72 -14.78
N TYR A 626 -11.15 -27.84 -15.87
CA TYR A 626 -12.60 -28.00 -15.85
C TYR A 626 -13.07 -29.43 -15.50
N SER A 627 -12.18 -30.30 -14.99
CA SER A 627 -12.53 -31.64 -14.51
C SER A 627 -12.30 -31.84 -13.00
N TRP A 628 -11.50 -30.99 -12.34
CA TRP A 628 -11.07 -31.22 -10.95
C TRP A 628 -12.21 -31.36 -9.94
N HIS A 629 -13.22 -30.48 -10.00
CA HIS A 629 -14.38 -30.53 -9.11
C HIS A 629 -15.14 -31.87 -9.24
N MET A 630 -15.32 -32.36 -10.47
CA MET A 630 -15.94 -33.67 -10.75
C MET A 630 -15.04 -34.86 -10.38
N ILE A 631 -13.71 -34.74 -10.55
CA ILE A 631 -12.75 -35.73 -10.02
C ILE A 631 -12.97 -35.89 -8.50
N PHE A 632 -13.18 -34.79 -7.78
CA PHE A 632 -13.43 -34.78 -6.33
C PHE A 632 -14.92 -34.86 -5.93
N GLY A 633 -15.81 -35.26 -6.85
CA GLY A 633 -17.18 -35.67 -6.54
C GLY A 633 -18.25 -34.57 -6.53
N GLN A 634 -17.91 -33.35 -6.98
CA GLN A 634 -18.89 -32.27 -7.15
C GLN A 634 -19.70 -32.42 -8.45
N ASN A 635 -20.82 -31.70 -8.53
CA ASN A 635 -21.65 -31.62 -9.73
C ASN A 635 -20.90 -30.95 -10.90
N ALA A 636 -21.29 -31.26 -12.14
CA ALA A 636 -20.66 -30.70 -13.35
C ALA A 636 -20.68 -29.15 -13.41
N GLN A 637 -21.72 -28.53 -12.85
CA GLN A 637 -21.75 -27.10 -12.53
C GLN A 637 -21.59 -26.95 -11.01
N HIS A 638 -20.47 -26.38 -10.59
CA HIS A 638 -20.13 -26.08 -9.19
C HIS A 638 -19.75 -24.60 -9.09
N CYS A 639 -20.76 -23.75 -9.03
CA CYS A 639 -20.65 -22.29 -8.99
C CYS A 639 -21.40 -21.78 -7.76
N PRO A 640 -20.79 -21.80 -6.55
CA PRO A 640 -21.36 -21.15 -5.37
C PRO A 640 -21.42 -19.63 -5.58
N ARG A 641 -22.38 -18.92 -4.94
CA ARG A 641 -22.41 -17.45 -4.97
C ARG A 641 -21.08 -16.89 -4.44
N ALA A 642 -20.61 -15.79 -5.01
CA ALA A 642 -19.36 -15.15 -4.59
C ALA A 642 -19.37 -14.81 -3.09
N GLU A 643 -20.48 -14.27 -2.58
CA GLU A 643 -20.75 -13.98 -1.15
C GLU A 643 -20.56 -15.21 -0.25
N ASP A 644 -21.27 -16.31 -0.55
CA ASP A 644 -21.18 -17.57 0.18
C ASP A 644 -19.75 -18.12 0.13
N CYS A 645 -19.08 -18.03 -1.02
CA CYS A 645 -17.72 -18.51 -1.18
C CYS A 645 -16.71 -17.69 -0.34
N TYR A 646 -16.73 -16.36 -0.43
CA TYR A 646 -15.81 -15.52 0.37
C TYR A 646 -16.03 -15.70 1.88
N CYS A 647 -17.28 -15.76 2.32
CA CYS A 647 -17.61 -16.00 3.73
C CYS A 647 -17.15 -17.38 4.20
N ASN A 648 -17.50 -18.45 3.48
CA ASN A 648 -17.23 -19.81 3.94
C ASN A 648 -15.80 -20.30 3.68
N VAL A 649 -15.12 -19.85 2.62
CA VAL A 649 -13.76 -20.28 2.25
C VAL A 649 -12.70 -19.43 2.95
N PHE A 650 -12.95 -18.13 3.11
CA PHE A 650 -11.96 -17.16 3.61
C PHE A 650 -12.42 -16.38 4.85
N GLY A 651 -13.59 -16.67 5.43
CA GLY A 651 -14.11 -15.93 6.60
C GLY A 651 -14.53 -14.49 6.29
N LEU A 652 -14.58 -14.10 5.01
CA LEU A 652 -14.81 -12.73 4.56
C LEU A 652 -16.31 -12.48 4.37
N CYS A 653 -17.07 -12.50 5.47
CA CYS A 653 -18.53 -12.45 5.45
C CYS A 653 -19.12 -11.02 5.36
N ASP A 654 -18.36 -9.99 5.71
CA ASP A 654 -18.82 -8.59 5.73
C ASP A 654 -18.64 -7.87 4.37
N LEU A 655 -18.81 -8.58 3.25
CA LEU A 655 -18.64 -8.05 1.90
C LEU A 655 -19.97 -7.60 1.26
N THR A 656 -19.93 -6.48 0.55
CA THR A 656 -21.05 -5.99 -0.26
C THR A 656 -21.08 -6.71 -1.62
N CYS A 657 -22.00 -7.67 -1.77
CA CYS A 657 -22.16 -8.45 -3.00
C CYS A 657 -23.54 -8.18 -3.63
N GLU A 658 -23.64 -7.18 -4.52
CA GLU A 658 -24.92 -6.86 -5.21
C GLU A 658 -25.34 -7.92 -6.25
N ARG A 659 -24.43 -8.83 -6.61
CA ARG A 659 -24.61 -9.87 -7.63
C ARG A 659 -24.17 -11.23 -7.12
N GLU A 660 -24.65 -12.30 -7.75
CA GLU A 660 -24.28 -13.68 -7.39
C GLU A 660 -22.86 -14.07 -7.85
N ASP A 661 -22.33 -13.36 -8.85
CA ASP A 661 -21.05 -13.63 -9.51
C ASP A 661 -19.85 -12.80 -9.00
N SER A 662 -20.09 -11.73 -8.23
CA SER A 662 -19.05 -10.81 -7.75
C SER A 662 -19.37 -10.11 -6.43
N CYS A 663 -18.33 -9.60 -5.77
CA CYS A 663 -18.41 -8.77 -4.57
C CYS A 663 -17.52 -7.53 -4.70
N GLU A 664 -17.98 -6.40 -4.15
CA GLU A 664 -17.31 -5.10 -4.19
C GLU A 664 -15.89 -5.17 -3.60
N GLY A 665 -14.96 -4.42 -4.19
CA GLY A 665 -13.56 -4.34 -3.77
C GLY A 665 -12.72 -5.61 -4.02
N ARG A 666 -13.32 -6.80 -4.06
CA ARG A 666 -12.62 -8.08 -4.30
C ARG A 666 -12.16 -8.25 -5.74
N ASN A 667 -12.92 -7.70 -6.68
CA ASN A 667 -12.53 -7.48 -8.07
C ASN A 667 -13.18 -6.14 -8.49
N GLU A 668 -12.41 -5.05 -8.61
CA GLU A 668 -12.96 -3.75 -9.06
C GLU A 668 -13.59 -3.88 -10.46
N ASP A 669 -14.76 -3.23 -10.65
CA ASP A 669 -15.57 -3.35 -11.86
C ASP A 669 -14.79 -3.07 -13.15
N ARG A 670 -14.79 -4.07 -14.05
CA ARG A 670 -14.44 -3.84 -15.45
C ARG A 670 -15.72 -3.49 -16.22
N PRO A 671 -15.76 -2.38 -16.99
CA PRO A 671 -16.88 -2.10 -17.88
C PRO A 671 -17.12 -3.26 -18.86
N SER A 672 -18.39 -3.46 -19.24
CA SER A 672 -18.90 -4.57 -20.05
C SER A 672 -18.35 -4.71 -21.48
N ASP A 673 -17.38 -3.88 -21.87
CA ASP A 673 -16.88 -3.71 -23.23
C ASP A 673 -15.35 -3.92 -23.35
N VAL A 674 -14.70 -4.56 -22.36
CA VAL A 674 -13.23 -4.73 -22.32
C VAL A 674 -12.80 -6.19 -22.47
N ASP A 675 -12.52 -6.55 -23.73
CA ASP A 675 -11.95 -7.82 -24.22
C ASP A 675 -10.91 -8.47 -23.26
N PRO A 676 -11.12 -9.74 -22.84
CA PRO A 676 -10.19 -10.50 -22.00
C PRO A 676 -8.75 -10.57 -22.51
N CYS A 677 -8.53 -10.48 -23.82
CA CYS A 677 -7.22 -10.60 -24.45
C CYS A 677 -6.26 -9.43 -24.08
N SER A 678 -6.78 -8.36 -23.48
CA SER A 678 -6.01 -7.15 -23.12
C SER A 678 -5.04 -7.30 -21.93
N LEU A 679 -5.23 -8.29 -21.04
CA LEU A 679 -4.41 -8.46 -19.83
C LEU A 679 -3.13 -9.30 -20.02
N ARG A 680 -3.13 -10.25 -20.97
CA ARG A 680 -2.06 -11.26 -21.16
C ARG A 680 -0.69 -10.72 -21.61
N ARG A 681 -0.56 -9.39 -21.71
CA ARG A 681 0.71 -8.70 -22.03
C ARG A 681 1.59 -8.38 -20.83
N TYR A 682 1.19 -8.76 -19.60
CA TYR A 682 2.05 -8.59 -18.43
C TYR A 682 3.01 -9.76 -18.16
N ASP A 683 2.60 -11.00 -18.45
CA ASP A 683 3.47 -12.18 -18.25
C ASP A 683 4.50 -12.38 -19.38
N ALA A 684 4.14 -12.00 -20.61
CA ALA A 684 4.89 -12.35 -21.82
C ALA A 684 6.01 -11.35 -22.23
N HIS A 685 6.82 -10.82 -21.29
CA HIS A 685 7.92 -9.90 -21.66
C HIS A 685 9.21 -9.92 -20.81
N CYS A 686 9.86 -11.09 -20.68
CA CYS A 686 11.22 -11.19 -20.15
C CYS A 686 12.16 -12.11 -20.98
N LYS A 687 12.17 -11.95 -22.31
CA LYS A 687 13.13 -12.61 -23.22
C LYS A 687 13.94 -11.60 -24.04
N GLY A 688 15.25 -11.52 -23.76
CA GLY A 688 16.25 -11.03 -24.72
C GLY A 688 16.73 -9.58 -24.61
N THR A 689 17.63 -9.30 -23.65
CA THR A 689 18.96 -8.67 -23.94
C THR A 689 19.85 -8.77 -22.70
N HIS A 690 21.02 -9.40 -22.82
CA HIS A 690 22.04 -9.38 -21.76
C HIS A 690 22.93 -8.14 -21.89
N ASP A 691 22.99 -7.30 -20.85
CA ASP A 691 24.07 -6.34 -20.61
C ASP A 691 24.76 -6.69 -19.27
N PRO A 692 26.05 -7.08 -19.24
CA PRO A 692 26.69 -7.65 -18.05
C PRO A 692 26.90 -6.71 -16.84
N GLN A 693 26.41 -5.47 -16.84
CA GLN A 693 26.77 -4.46 -15.82
C GLN A 693 25.73 -4.20 -14.71
N MET A 694 24.55 -4.85 -14.72
CA MET A 694 23.47 -4.58 -13.76
C MET A 694 23.31 -5.54 -12.56
N ALA A 695 24.24 -6.48 -12.36
CA ALA A 695 24.16 -7.50 -11.31
C ALA A 695 24.57 -7.03 -9.89
N ALA A 696 24.41 -5.74 -9.55
CA ALA A 696 25.10 -5.11 -8.41
C ALA A 696 24.24 -4.25 -7.45
N LEU A 697 22.93 -4.07 -7.68
CA LEU A 697 22.13 -3.07 -6.96
C LEU A 697 20.79 -3.54 -6.37
N ILE A 698 20.59 -4.85 -6.16
CA ILE A 698 19.57 -5.37 -5.23
C ILE A 698 20.21 -6.44 -4.35
N ALA A 699 20.52 -6.07 -3.10
CA ALA A 699 20.89 -7.00 -2.05
C ALA A 699 20.44 -6.43 -0.68
N PRO A 700 19.64 -7.15 0.12
CA PRO A 700 19.28 -6.70 1.46
C PRO A 700 20.47 -6.83 2.41
N ALA A 701 20.56 -5.93 3.40
CA ALA A 701 21.67 -5.91 4.35
C ALA A 701 21.61 -7.14 5.29
N ARG A 702 22.61 -8.03 5.21
CA ARG A 702 22.79 -9.10 6.19
C ARG A 702 23.43 -8.58 7.47
N VAL A 703 22.77 -8.82 8.60
CA VAL A 703 23.36 -8.70 9.93
C VAL A 703 24.12 -9.99 10.23
N GLU A 704 25.44 -9.92 10.40
CA GLU A 704 26.24 -11.08 10.78
C GLU A 704 26.29 -11.26 12.31
N ARG A 705 26.06 -12.49 12.78
CA ARG A 705 26.58 -12.99 14.05
C ARG A 705 27.39 -14.26 13.78
N PRO A 706 28.63 -14.40 14.28
CA PRO A 706 29.50 -15.50 13.89
C PRO A 706 29.16 -16.79 14.65
N TYR A 707 28.91 -17.89 13.93
CA TYR A 707 28.91 -19.23 14.52
C TYR A 707 30.04 -20.11 13.96
N ARG A 708 30.83 -20.64 14.88
CA ARG A 708 32.14 -21.28 14.66
C ARG A 708 31.95 -22.74 14.24
N LYS A 709 32.16 -23.09 12.97
CA LYS A 709 32.24 -24.49 12.52
C LYS A 709 33.69 -24.97 12.43
N LEU A 710 34.02 -25.99 13.24
CA LEU A 710 35.16 -26.85 12.96
C LEU A 710 34.81 -27.77 11.80
N GLN A 711 35.72 -27.92 10.83
CA GLN A 711 35.89 -29.17 10.10
C GLN A 711 37.38 -29.51 10.01
N SER A 712 37.68 -30.77 9.69
CA SER A 712 38.95 -31.41 9.98
C SER A 712 39.50 -32.18 8.78
N LYS A 713 40.73 -32.71 8.94
CA LYS A 713 41.57 -33.44 7.96
C LYS A 713 42.35 -32.48 7.04
N SER A 714 43.70 -32.52 7.03
CA SER A 714 44.62 -33.53 6.45
C SER A 714 44.88 -33.21 4.97
N THR A 715 46.12 -33.13 4.44
CA THR A 715 47.43 -33.50 5.00
C THR A 715 48.58 -32.78 4.24
N ALA A 716 49.81 -32.91 4.76
CA ALA A 716 51.10 -32.65 4.09
C ALA A 716 51.52 -31.18 3.88
N ALA A 717 52.84 -30.99 3.92
CA ALA A 717 53.62 -29.76 3.87
C ALA A 717 55.07 -30.14 3.44
N PRO A 718 56.07 -29.25 3.51
CA PRO A 718 56.21 -27.92 2.90
C PRO A 718 57.44 -27.86 1.96
N ALA A 719 57.71 -26.71 1.31
CA ALA A 719 59.01 -26.45 0.68
C ALA A 719 59.43 -24.97 0.66
N LEU A 720 60.54 -24.68 1.38
CA LEU A 720 61.52 -23.60 1.17
C LEU A 720 61.11 -22.12 1.44
N ALA A 721 62.14 -21.34 1.81
CA ALA A 721 62.16 -19.95 2.29
C ALA A 721 63.42 -19.26 1.67
N PRO A 722 64.06 -18.16 2.16
CA PRO A 722 63.81 -17.26 3.32
C PRO A 722 64.04 -15.74 3.00
N VAL A 723 64.52 -14.94 3.99
CA VAL A 723 65.09 -13.55 3.92
C VAL A 723 64.05 -12.39 3.96
N ASP A 724 64.09 -11.40 4.87
CA ASP A 724 64.89 -11.20 6.12
C ASP A 724 64.15 -10.30 7.15
N ARG A 725 64.79 -10.09 8.32
CA ARG A 725 64.68 -9.05 9.40
C ARG A 725 63.73 -7.83 9.22
N GLN A 726 63.24 -7.20 10.31
CA GLN A 726 63.89 -6.93 11.60
C GLN A 726 62.91 -6.85 12.81
N VAL A 727 63.44 -6.74 14.03
CA VAL A 727 62.73 -6.77 15.33
C VAL A 727 63.01 -5.49 16.13
N ASP A 728 62.06 -5.02 16.96
CA ASP A 728 62.38 -4.29 18.20
C ASP A 728 61.26 -4.37 19.28
N TYR A 729 61.49 -3.78 20.47
CA TYR A 729 60.99 -4.29 21.77
C TYR A 729 59.75 -3.61 22.44
N LEU A 730 59.19 -4.39 23.40
CA LEU A 730 58.27 -4.05 24.53
C LEU A 730 58.91 -3.08 25.57
N PRO A 731 58.23 -2.49 26.60
CA PRO A 731 57.19 -3.11 27.46
C PRO A 731 56.06 -2.19 28.01
N ALA A 732 55.37 -2.62 29.08
CA ALA A 732 54.13 -2.03 29.63
C ALA A 732 54.17 -1.73 31.14
N SER A 733 53.30 -0.81 31.59
CA SER A 733 52.80 -0.57 32.97
C SER A 733 51.68 0.52 32.88
N ALA A 734 50.80 0.78 33.86
CA ALA A 734 50.65 0.31 35.24
C ALA A 734 49.14 0.19 35.63
N VAL A 735 48.87 -0.30 36.86
CA VAL A 735 47.54 -0.36 37.51
C VAL A 735 47.51 0.62 38.69
N LEU A 736 46.35 1.22 39.01
CA LEU A 736 46.03 1.73 40.35
C LEU A 736 44.51 1.67 40.62
N ASP A 737 44.17 1.49 41.91
CA ASP A 737 42.83 1.31 42.47
C ASP A 737 42.36 2.55 43.26
N LEU A 738 41.21 2.42 43.93
CA LEU A 738 40.57 3.30 44.95
C LEU A 738 39.59 4.35 44.38
N ASP A 739 38.50 4.71 45.10
CA ASP A 739 38.20 4.47 46.52
C ASP A 739 36.71 4.16 46.79
N ALA A 740 36.38 3.72 48.02
CA ALA A 740 35.01 3.40 48.45
C ALA A 740 34.58 4.21 49.69
N GLY A 741 33.30 4.62 49.74
CA GLY A 741 32.76 5.43 50.85
C GLY A 741 31.40 4.94 51.34
N THR A 742 31.36 4.40 52.57
CA THR A 742 30.13 3.96 53.23
C THR A 742 29.58 5.02 54.19
N CYS A 743 28.25 5.13 54.27
CA CYS A 743 27.56 5.73 55.41
C CYS A 743 26.20 5.06 55.59
N ALA A 744 25.92 4.60 56.81
CA ALA A 744 24.62 4.11 57.24
C ALA A 744 24.31 4.74 58.61
N VAL A 745 23.04 5.01 58.93
CA VAL A 745 22.59 5.20 60.32
C VAL A 745 21.05 5.10 60.44
N ARG A 746 20.64 4.18 61.32
CA ARG A 746 19.42 4.11 62.14
C ARG A 746 18.01 3.90 61.58
N ASP A 747 17.36 3.04 62.37
CA ASP A 747 15.96 2.70 62.54
C ASP A 747 15.24 3.72 63.46
N ASP A 748 13.91 3.69 63.46
CA ASP A 748 13.06 3.84 64.67
C ASP A 748 11.66 3.25 64.38
N GLU A 749 10.90 2.88 65.42
CA GLU A 749 9.68 2.04 65.35
C GLU A 749 8.34 2.81 65.36
N MET A 750 7.21 2.09 65.16
CA MET A 750 6.11 1.94 66.15
C MET A 750 4.64 2.25 65.73
N GLU A 751 3.79 1.23 65.93
CA GLU A 751 2.35 1.19 66.32
C GLU A 751 1.15 1.40 65.34
N ASP A 752 0.11 0.60 65.64
CA ASP A 752 -1.22 0.50 64.98
C ASP A 752 -2.28 1.44 65.60
N VAL A 753 -3.30 1.83 64.80
CA VAL A 753 -4.70 1.94 65.28
C VAL A 753 -5.69 1.56 64.17
N PRO A 754 -6.57 0.54 64.35
CA PRO A 754 -7.65 0.22 63.42
C PRO A 754 -9.01 0.80 63.87
N LEU A 755 -9.87 1.20 62.92
CA LEU A 755 -11.29 1.47 63.19
C LEU A 755 -12.21 1.18 62.00
N ALA A 756 -13.37 0.60 62.29
CA ALA A 756 -14.47 0.28 61.39
C ALA A 756 -15.77 0.16 62.21
N PRO A 757 -16.93 -0.11 61.59
CA PRO A 757 -17.51 0.52 60.39
C PRO A 757 -18.84 1.23 60.75
N MET A 758 -19.48 1.89 59.77
CA MET A 758 -20.90 2.28 59.92
C MET A 758 -21.68 2.10 58.62
N ALA A 759 -22.82 1.42 58.70
CA ALA A 759 -23.73 1.20 57.58
C ALA A 759 -25.17 1.28 58.07
N LEU A 760 -26.07 1.93 57.31
CA LEU A 760 -27.52 1.83 57.50
C LEU A 760 -28.31 2.33 56.26
N ARG A 761 -28.86 1.36 55.51
CA ARG A 761 -30.25 1.32 54.98
C ARG A 761 -30.81 2.42 54.04
N SER A 762 -31.09 1.97 52.80
CA SER A 762 -32.45 1.83 52.18
C SER A 762 -33.28 3.09 51.82
N ALA A 763 -34.19 3.08 50.83
CA ALA A 763 -34.79 1.95 50.11
C ALA A 763 -35.29 2.32 48.68
N ALA A 764 -35.45 1.28 47.84
CA ALA A 764 -36.48 1.05 46.80
C ALA A 764 -36.99 2.17 45.85
N GLY A 765 -37.17 1.83 44.56
CA GLY A 765 -38.32 2.40 43.82
C GLY A 765 -38.41 2.36 42.28
N ILE A 766 -38.36 1.19 41.64
CA ILE A 766 -39.26 0.76 40.53
C ILE A 766 -39.36 1.60 39.21
N ASP A 767 -39.02 0.92 38.10
CA ASP A 767 -39.53 0.95 36.71
C ASP A 767 -39.70 2.23 35.85
N ARG A 768 -38.96 2.19 34.72
CA ARG A 768 -39.41 2.30 33.31
C ARG A 768 -40.85 2.79 33.01
N VAL A 769 -40.95 3.72 32.06
CA VAL A 769 -41.95 3.70 30.97
C VAL A 769 -41.30 4.14 29.65
N ASP A 770 -41.67 3.50 28.53
CA ASP A 770 -41.12 3.73 27.19
C ASP A 770 -41.95 4.70 26.31
N ALA A 771 -41.30 5.18 25.24
CA ALA A 771 -41.83 5.49 23.90
C ALA A 771 -43.05 6.44 23.69
N CYS A 772 -42.77 7.61 23.09
CA CYS A 772 -43.41 8.19 21.87
C CYS A 772 -42.75 9.55 21.54
N GLY A 773 -42.66 10.03 20.29
CA GLY A 773 -43.07 9.50 18.99
C GLY A 773 -43.59 10.61 18.04
N PHE A 774 -43.48 10.42 16.72
CA PHE A 774 -44.10 11.25 15.64
C PHE A 774 -43.55 12.68 15.44
N ARG A 775 -43.56 13.28 14.22
CA ARG A 775 -43.65 12.74 12.85
C ARG A 775 -43.11 13.75 11.82
N ALA A 776 -42.87 13.29 10.60
CA ALA A 776 -42.37 14.06 9.45
C ALA A 776 -43.26 15.23 8.98
N ARG A 777 -42.60 16.21 8.35
CA ARG A 777 -43.00 16.82 7.08
C ARG A 777 -41.76 17.06 6.22
#